data_AF-A0A6A4JYY8-F1
#
_entry.id   AF-A0A6A4JYY8-F1
#
_cell.length_a   1.000
_cell.length_b   1.000
_cell.length_c   1.000
_cell.angle_alpha   90.00
_cell.angle_beta   90.00
_cell.angle_gamma   90.00
#
_symmetry.space_group_name_H-M   'P 1'
#
loop_
_entity.id
_entity.type
_entity.pdbx_description
1 polymer ?
#
loop_
_entity_poly.entity_id
_entity_poly.type
_entity_poly.pdbx_seq_one_letter_code
_entity_poly.pdbx_strand_id
1 'polypeptide(L)'
;MTEETVYVKPDPKNELLQQAMEYYKTHFGKPLPSVAVYAPSKLTILGDHTEYLGGYTLNMTLPMYTVAVGAPNDEHTIKVVDVDVGSQEVLKTEFPIPPMLPVKKGIPEWANLVKAAVSTFQGLILEGFNVVFVSDVPRGYGLGSSSSLLVCAYTFLESITKEWTANVTLKASICAKSEREFTGVPEPFADCVAITMGQEDKAFFIDCSKKEVIPVKLNQDTYAFVVALVQTKVRPLEIMEKRRKECEQALAIVGVKCLAEMQVSHLKVYKDELAAIDDVSMRIRHVLAEHLRVQKAVAAVHGMNYLHLGRLMNQSQISARYDFDISNEELNAFIDLTLGVSGVLGTRMTGTGLGSSTVTLVRRNSLNEVLVLLRKKLDTATVFIQAEPCLGAGDISSKLYNLERAEAKIAVGVFTQIEYGVEQFKLHYFDKKVQPSTAAYAPGRVPVLGEHCDSNNGSVIQMALPMGSTIIGVLNNTDIINIVVEEDIAGTEPTHATFVLPSIAALESDNESWTNLFRAVMRTFHGKVLRGFDCVAVCSLPPITGLGRTTSLVVAFYTFLECLYKNYISSWTCKAKRCFLAQEMVDSSTSSIADHLTIITSCEGSLTYVDCWDLEVKCQPFPMKEYAFLLCDSNLERSGAGLMFPGHQNECLELQEILGPLILLTKEKLKVATNEGRLSAGMLKRGTHIMKEVTRVYQGLRAIRMKDMQAFGLLMLQSHNSLVENYEIHEWNQKQLVALAMAQTGVLGSKMTGSASSSCTLTLVKREHIKEAVAGIRCKYTGHVMIYEIDPREGCQDVTRVLQRELAKRAETMEIFEVELTEDTLETEDLDQLSWPMFDLDNEWQVWEKKKKGLPGDILEKSQESFRMVEEVLSEESEDDEEEIDEEGRKEMDELRKSEMETKRLENLQKDISDIGGMDEEELSSVSTAQPEKDVPDRR
;
A
#
# COMPACT_ATOMS: atom_id res chain seq x y z
N MET A 1 32.83 -5.30 10.02
CA MET A 1 31.84 -6.22 10.63
C MET A 1 30.54 -5.97 9.91
N THR A 2 29.97 -7.01 9.32
CA THR A 2 28.89 -6.97 8.34
C THR A 2 27.59 -6.41 8.91
N GLU A 3 26.98 -5.49 8.16
CA GLU A 3 25.71 -4.79 8.41
C GLU A 3 24.48 -5.72 8.26
N GLU A 4 24.42 -6.83 8.99
CA GLU A 4 23.14 -7.52 9.20
C GLU A 4 22.48 -6.93 10.45
N THR A 5 22.01 -5.70 10.29
CA THR A 5 21.01 -5.12 11.17
C THR A 5 19.76 -5.98 11.07
N VAL A 6 19.48 -6.81 12.08
CA VAL A 6 18.12 -7.30 12.33
C VAL A 6 17.31 -6.08 12.79
N TYR A 7 16.98 -5.24 11.83
CA TYR A 7 15.95 -4.22 11.85
C TYR A 7 14.74 -4.90 11.22
N VAL A 8 13.60 -4.95 11.91
CA VAL A 8 12.34 -5.24 11.21
C VAL A 8 12.11 -4.07 10.26
N LYS A 9 11.98 -4.36 8.96
CA LYS A 9 11.79 -3.39 7.89
C LYS A 9 10.59 -2.46 8.19
N PRO A 10 10.59 -1.23 7.65
CA PRO A 10 9.40 -0.39 7.65
C PRO A 10 8.28 -1.15 6.91
N ASP A 11 7.28 -1.57 7.67
CA ASP A 11 6.02 -2.19 7.23
C ASP A 11 6.13 -3.44 6.32
N PRO A 12 6.24 -4.66 6.88
CA PRO A 12 6.32 -5.90 6.10
C PRO A 12 5.00 -6.34 5.45
N LYS A 13 3.90 -5.56 5.53
CA LYS A 13 2.57 -5.96 4.99
C LYS A 13 2.62 -6.43 3.54
N ASN A 14 3.36 -5.74 2.67
CA ASN A 14 3.43 -6.11 1.24
C ASN A 14 4.21 -7.42 1.01
N GLU A 15 5.30 -7.65 1.76
CA GLU A 15 6.09 -8.88 1.67
C GLU A 15 5.29 -10.08 2.19
N LEU A 16 4.58 -9.91 3.31
CA LEU A 16 3.68 -10.93 3.87
C LEU A 16 2.53 -11.24 2.92
N LEU A 17 1.97 -10.23 2.25
CA LEU A 17 0.93 -10.42 1.24
C LEU A 17 1.43 -11.24 0.06
N GLN A 18 2.64 -10.96 -0.45
CA GLN A 18 3.26 -11.76 -1.52
C GLN A 18 3.48 -13.22 -1.09
N GLN A 19 4.02 -13.44 0.11
CA GLN A 19 4.19 -14.78 0.65
C GLN A 19 2.85 -15.51 0.79
N ALA A 20 1.83 -14.84 1.32
CA ALA A 20 0.49 -15.41 1.47
C ALA A 20 -0.10 -15.84 0.12
N MET A 21 0.09 -15.03 -0.93
CA MET A 21 -0.29 -15.37 -2.31
C MET A 21 0.43 -16.62 -2.83
N GLU A 22 1.73 -16.74 -2.58
CA GLU A 22 2.52 -17.89 -2.99
C GLU A 22 2.06 -19.18 -2.29
N TYR A 23 1.84 -19.12 -0.98
CA TYR A 23 1.29 -20.24 -0.21
C TYR A 23 -0.14 -20.60 -0.67
N TYR A 24 -0.99 -19.61 -0.93
CA TYR A 24 -2.34 -19.83 -1.44
C TYR A 24 -2.32 -20.55 -2.79
N LYS A 25 -1.47 -20.10 -3.71
CA LYS A 25 -1.28 -20.73 -5.02
C LYS A 25 -0.73 -22.14 -4.93
N THR A 26 0.18 -22.39 -3.98
CA THR A 26 0.77 -23.70 -3.75
C THR A 26 -0.23 -24.70 -3.17
N HIS A 27 -1.12 -24.25 -2.27
CA HIS A 27 -2.04 -25.13 -1.57
C HIS A 27 -3.42 -25.26 -2.22
N PHE A 28 -3.91 -24.22 -2.89
CA PHE A 28 -5.25 -24.19 -3.46
C PHE A 28 -5.24 -24.00 -4.98
N GLY A 29 -4.34 -23.14 -5.49
CA GLY A 29 -4.17 -22.89 -6.92
C GLY A 29 -5.31 -22.09 -7.57
N LYS A 30 -6.55 -22.58 -7.49
CA LYS A 30 -7.78 -21.88 -7.95
C LYS A 30 -8.97 -22.17 -7.01
N PRO A 31 -9.97 -21.26 -6.93
CA PRO A 31 -10.00 -19.93 -7.54
C PRO A 31 -8.93 -19.01 -6.95
N LEU A 32 -8.53 -17.98 -7.71
CA LEU A 32 -7.58 -16.98 -7.22
C LEU A 32 -8.18 -16.24 -6.01
N PRO A 33 -7.36 -15.82 -5.05
CA PRO A 33 -7.84 -15.12 -3.87
C PRO A 33 -8.51 -13.81 -4.29
N SER A 34 -9.69 -13.56 -3.74
CA SER A 34 -10.50 -12.35 -3.99
C SER A 34 -10.52 -11.40 -2.80
N VAL A 35 -10.02 -11.86 -1.65
CA VAL A 35 -9.96 -11.11 -0.40
C VAL A 35 -8.55 -11.18 0.15
N ALA A 36 -8.04 -10.03 0.58
CA ALA A 36 -6.82 -9.92 1.37
C ALA A 36 -7.04 -8.95 2.54
N VAL A 37 -6.70 -9.38 3.75
CA VAL A 37 -6.82 -8.56 4.96
C VAL A 37 -5.56 -8.70 5.81
N TYR A 38 -5.40 -7.80 6.77
CA TYR A 38 -4.34 -7.90 7.77
C TYR A 38 -4.84 -7.52 9.15
N ALA A 39 -4.14 -7.97 10.18
CA ALA A 39 -4.26 -7.46 11.55
C ALA A 39 -2.86 -7.28 12.14
N PRO A 40 -2.59 -6.14 12.82
CA PRO A 40 -1.30 -5.92 13.47
C PRO A 40 -1.16 -6.72 14.78
N SER A 41 0.05 -6.73 15.30
CA SER A 41 0.40 -7.12 16.66
C SER A 41 0.12 -5.97 17.64
N LYS A 42 0.29 -6.22 18.93
CA LYS A 42 0.06 -5.26 20.02
C LYS A 42 1.21 -5.25 21.01
N LEU A 43 1.34 -4.13 21.71
CA LEU A 43 2.21 -3.91 22.86
C LEU A 43 1.42 -3.34 24.04
N THR A 44 1.60 -3.93 25.21
CA THR A 44 1.16 -3.33 26.47
C THR A 44 2.30 -2.44 27.00
N ILE A 45 2.07 -1.13 27.11
CA ILE A 45 3.04 -0.21 27.72
C ILE A 45 3.02 -0.38 29.25
N LEU A 46 1.81 -0.39 29.84
CA LEU A 46 1.52 -0.59 31.26
C LEU A 46 0.13 -1.22 31.42
N GLY A 47 -0.12 -1.87 32.56
CA GLY A 47 -1.44 -2.44 32.87
C GLY A 47 -1.56 -3.95 32.70
N ASP A 48 -0.47 -4.67 32.44
CA ASP A 48 -0.51 -6.14 32.34
C ASP A 48 -1.17 -6.75 33.58
N HIS A 49 -1.96 -7.80 33.37
CA HIS A 49 -2.69 -8.54 34.40
C HIS A 49 -3.78 -7.76 35.15
N THR A 50 -4.13 -6.54 34.73
CA THR A 50 -5.26 -5.79 35.31
C THR A 50 -6.57 -5.98 34.54
N GLU A 51 -6.48 -6.28 33.24
CA GLU A 51 -7.61 -6.37 32.31
C GLU A 51 -8.72 -7.31 32.77
N TYR A 52 -8.37 -8.58 33.04
CA TYR A 52 -9.34 -9.61 33.41
C TYR A 52 -9.94 -9.38 34.81
N LEU A 53 -9.47 -8.36 35.53
CA LEU A 53 -10.02 -7.89 36.80
C LEU A 53 -10.85 -6.61 36.62
N GLY A 54 -11.07 -6.13 35.39
CA GLY A 54 -11.73 -4.84 35.11
C GLY A 54 -10.87 -3.64 35.50
N GLY A 55 -9.56 -3.73 35.28
CA GLY A 55 -8.61 -2.65 35.51
C GLY A 55 -8.39 -1.75 34.28
N TYR A 56 -7.27 -1.04 34.29
CA TYR A 56 -6.88 -0.11 33.23
C TYR A 56 -5.64 -0.61 32.51
N THR A 57 -5.61 -0.45 31.19
CA THR A 57 -4.45 -0.79 30.38
C THR A 57 -4.07 0.35 29.45
N LEU A 58 -2.78 0.42 29.10
CA LEU A 58 -2.27 1.34 28.08
C LEU A 58 -1.60 0.51 26.99
N ASN A 59 -2.27 0.34 25.85
CA ASN A 59 -1.83 -0.52 24.75
C ASN A 59 -1.57 0.28 23.48
N MET A 60 -0.70 -0.21 22.61
CA MET A 60 -0.54 0.30 21.24
C MET A 60 -0.33 -0.86 20.27
N THR A 61 -0.48 -0.62 18.98
CA THR A 61 -0.17 -1.60 17.93
C THR A 61 1.34 -1.69 17.68
N LEU A 62 1.77 -2.78 17.07
CA LEU A 62 3.13 -2.99 16.58
C LEU A 62 3.12 -3.33 15.08
N PRO A 63 4.13 -2.93 14.29
CA PRO A 63 4.17 -3.12 12.84
C PRO A 63 4.65 -4.52 12.46
N MET A 64 4.11 -5.54 13.14
CA MET A 64 4.15 -6.95 12.77
C MET A 64 2.71 -7.37 12.53
N TYR A 65 2.46 -8.26 11.58
CA TYR A 65 1.12 -8.53 11.07
C TYR A 65 0.84 -10.02 10.91
N THR A 66 -0.44 -10.36 11.06
CA THR A 66 -1.02 -11.54 10.44
C THR A 66 -1.77 -11.08 9.20
N VAL A 67 -1.39 -11.58 8.03
CA VAL A 67 -2.05 -11.33 6.74
C VAL A 67 -2.85 -12.56 6.35
N ALA A 68 -4.09 -12.38 5.87
CA ALA A 68 -4.91 -13.44 5.33
C ALA A 68 -5.25 -13.18 3.86
N VAL A 69 -5.13 -14.20 3.02
CA VAL A 69 -5.62 -14.18 1.62
C VAL A 69 -6.53 -15.37 1.36
N GLY A 70 -7.61 -15.16 0.62
CA GLY A 70 -8.56 -16.23 0.37
C GLY A 70 -9.62 -15.93 -0.67
N ALA A 71 -10.38 -16.97 -1.02
CA ALA A 71 -11.54 -16.88 -1.90
C ALA A 71 -12.59 -17.94 -1.55
N PRO A 72 -13.87 -17.68 -1.92
CA PRO A 72 -14.91 -18.70 -1.89
C PRO A 72 -14.48 -19.96 -2.65
N ASN A 73 -14.97 -21.13 -2.23
CA ASN A 73 -14.76 -22.38 -2.94
C ASN A 73 -16.10 -23.04 -3.30
N ASP A 74 -16.08 -23.99 -4.22
CA ASP A 74 -17.28 -24.71 -4.67
C ASP A 74 -17.69 -25.84 -3.69
N GLU A 75 -17.17 -25.82 -2.47
CA GLU A 75 -17.45 -26.80 -1.42
C GLU A 75 -18.17 -26.13 -0.24
N HIS A 76 -18.71 -26.93 0.67
CA HIS A 76 -19.28 -26.42 1.92
C HIS A 76 -18.29 -26.56 3.09
N THR A 77 -17.00 -26.38 2.79
CA THR A 77 -15.89 -26.57 3.73
C THR A 77 -15.04 -25.32 3.79
N ILE A 78 -14.59 -24.99 5.00
CA ILE A 78 -13.61 -23.96 5.28
C ILE A 78 -12.25 -24.66 5.34
N LYS A 79 -11.35 -24.32 4.42
CA LYS A 79 -9.99 -24.87 4.35
C LYS A 79 -9.00 -23.79 4.76
N VAL A 80 -8.22 -24.07 5.79
CA VAL A 80 -7.32 -23.11 6.42
C VAL A 80 -5.88 -23.61 6.33
N VAL A 81 -4.99 -22.76 5.84
CA VAL A 81 -3.55 -22.90 6.02
C VAL A 81 -3.08 -21.76 6.91
N ASP A 82 -2.25 -22.06 7.90
CA ASP A 82 -1.64 -21.09 8.79
C ASP A 82 -0.12 -21.25 8.73
N VAL A 83 0.58 -20.15 8.46
CA VAL A 83 2.03 -20.12 8.26
C VAL A 83 2.67 -19.13 9.22
N ASP A 84 3.64 -19.62 9.99
CA ASP A 84 4.49 -18.78 10.84
C ASP A 84 5.81 -18.49 10.13
N VAL A 85 6.08 -17.22 9.82
CA VAL A 85 7.30 -16.81 9.11
C VAL A 85 8.56 -17.09 9.94
N GLY A 86 8.48 -16.95 11.27
CA GLY A 86 9.62 -17.15 12.16
C GLY A 86 10.07 -18.60 12.22
N SER A 87 9.14 -19.53 12.39
CA SER A 87 9.45 -20.97 12.47
C SER A 87 9.39 -21.72 11.13
N GLN A 88 8.84 -21.08 10.09
CA GLN A 88 8.51 -21.71 8.79
C GLN A 88 7.55 -22.89 8.92
N GLU A 89 6.82 -22.98 10.04
CA GLU A 89 5.82 -24.02 10.27
C GLU A 89 4.56 -23.75 9.44
N VAL A 90 4.08 -24.78 8.73
CA VAL A 90 2.87 -24.73 7.91
C VAL A 90 1.83 -25.69 8.49
N LEU A 91 0.77 -25.14 9.08
CA LEU A 91 -0.33 -25.88 9.69
C LEU A 91 -1.56 -25.87 8.78
N LYS A 92 -2.33 -26.95 8.79
CA LYS A 92 -3.52 -27.10 7.93
C LYS A 92 -4.69 -27.70 8.69
N THR A 93 -5.90 -27.22 8.39
CA THR A 93 -7.14 -27.81 8.89
C THR A 93 -8.28 -27.57 7.91
N GLU A 94 -9.32 -28.38 8.02
CA GLU A 94 -10.58 -28.18 7.31
C GLU A 94 -11.76 -28.52 8.22
N PHE A 95 -12.85 -27.79 8.08
CA PHE A 95 -14.10 -28.05 8.80
C PHE A 95 -15.32 -27.50 8.03
N PRO A 96 -16.51 -28.09 8.22
CA PRO A 96 -17.72 -27.65 7.51
C PRO A 96 -18.16 -26.24 7.93
N ILE A 97 -18.91 -25.57 7.05
CA ILE A 97 -19.55 -24.28 7.35
C ILE A 97 -20.63 -24.41 8.44
N PRO A 98 -20.92 -23.34 9.22
CA PRO A 98 -21.85 -23.40 10.35
C PRO A 98 -23.27 -23.91 10.01
N PRO A 99 -23.90 -23.55 8.87
CA PRO A 99 -25.22 -24.08 8.50
C PRO A 99 -25.25 -25.60 8.31
N MET A 100 -24.13 -26.23 7.99
CA MET A 100 -24.04 -27.69 7.87
C MET A 100 -23.80 -28.36 9.22
N LEU A 101 -22.91 -27.79 10.04
CA LEU A 101 -22.57 -28.35 11.33
C LEU A 101 -22.13 -27.23 12.29
N PRO A 102 -22.62 -27.20 13.54
CA PRO A 102 -22.16 -26.24 14.53
C PRO A 102 -20.65 -26.35 14.75
N VAL A 103 -19.96 -25.21 14.68
CA VAL A 103 -18.52 -25.12 14.91
C VAL A 103 -18.24 -25.36 16.40
N LYS A 104 -17.32 -26.28 16.70
CA LYS A 104 -16.94 -26.66 18.06
C LYS A 104 -15.42 -26.63 18.22
N LYS A 105 -14.96 -26.28 19.42
CA LYS A 105 -13.55 -26.46 19.80
C LYS A 105 -13.13 -27.93 19.66
N GLY A 106 -11.90 -28.16 19.22
CA GLY A 106 -11.39 -29.51 19.02
C GLY A 106 -9.93 -29.53 18.59
N ILE A 107 -9.52 -30.64 17.97
CA ILE A 107 -8.16 -30.88 17.48
C ILE A 107 -8.11 -30.54 15.97
N PRO A 108 -7.03 -29.89 15.47
CA PRO A 108 -5.89 -29.38 16.23
C PRO A 108 -6.23 -28.09 17.00
N GLU A 109 -5.58 -27.88 18.15
CA GLU A 109 -5.93 -26.79 19.08
C GLU A 109 -5.70 -25.39 18.51
N TRP A 110 -4.67 -25.20 17.68
CA TRP A 110 -4.38 -23.90 17.05
C TRP A 110 -5.55 -23.40 16.19
N ALA A 111 -6.29 -24.31 15.54
CA ALA A 111 -7.42 -23.99 14.69
C ALA A 111 -8.62 -23.44 15.48
N ASN A 112 -8.62 -23.58 16.81
CA ASN A 112 -9.70 -23.09 17.65
C ASN A 112 -9.84 -21.56 17.59
N LEU A 113 -8.77 -20.80 17.27
CA LEU A 113 -8.87 -19.35 17.05
C LEU A 113 -9.68 -19.01 15.80
N VAL A 114 -9.39 -19.65 14.67
CA VAL A 114 -10.17 -19.43 13.42
C VAL A 114 -11.61 -19.95 13.60
N LYS A 115 -11.79 -21.09 14.27
CA LYS A 115 -13.12 -21.60 14.63
C LYS A 115 -13.88 -20.66 15.56
N ALA A 116 -13.20 -19.96 16.48
CA ALA A 116 -13.81 -18.96 17.35
C ALA A 116 -14.35 -17.78 16.55
N ALA A 117 -13.57 -17.25 15.60
CA ALA A 117 -14.02 -16.21 14.68
C ALA A 117 -15.26 -16.69 13.89
N VAL A 118 -15.18 -17.86 13.25
CA VAL A 118 -16.30 -18.43 12.47
C VAL A 118 -17.55 -18.66 13.33
N SER A 119 -17.40 -19.13 14.57
CA SER A 119 -18.53 -19.44 15.44
C SER A 119 -19.23 -18.22 16.02
N THR A 120 -18.54 -17.08 16.09
CA THR A 120 -19.05 -15.85 16.74
C THR A 120 -19.25 -14.69 15.76
N PHE A 121 -18.90 -14.90 14.50
CA PHE A 121 -19.17 -13.99 13.40
C PHE A 121 -20.67 -13.63 13.36
N GLN A 122 -20.97 -12.33 13.32
CA GLN A 122 -22.36 -11.85 13.36
C GLN A 122 -23.09 -12.06 12.02
N GLY A 123 -22.33 -12.25 10.95
CA GLY A 123 -22.89 -12.44 9.62
C GLY A 123 -23.12 -13.89 9.21
N LEU A 124 -23.67 -14.08 8.01
CA LEU A 124 -23.98 -15.40 7.46
C LEU A 124 -22.82 -15.98 6.63
N ILE A 125 -22.37 -17.17 7.01
CA ILE A 125 -21.39 -17.95 6.24
C ILE A 125 -22.14 -19.04 5.47
N LEU A 126 -22.56 -18.72 4.24
CA LEU A 126 -23.36 -19.60 3.38
C LEU A 126 -22.52 -20.46 2.42
N GLU A 127 -21.30 -20.03 2.11
CA GLU A 127 -20.39 -20.69 1.17
C GLU A 127 -19.09 -21.11 1.88
N GLY A 128 -18.47 -22.21 1.42
CA GLY A 128 -17.13 -22.58 1.86
C GLY A 128 -16.08 -21.64 1.26
N PHE A 129 -14.89 -21.63 1.86
CA PHE A 129 -13.79 -20.81 1.35
C PHE A 129 -12.43 -21.41 1.69
N ASN A 130 -11.43 -21.04 0.90
CA ASN A 130 -10.03 -21.34 1.14
C ASN A 130 -9.35 -20.08 1.67
N VAL A 131 -8.56 -20.21 2.74
CA VAL A 131 -7.82 -19.10 3.32
C VAL A 131 -6.41 -19.54 3.73
N VAL A 132 -5.43 -18.67 3.47
CA VAL A 132 -4.08 -18.77 3.99
C VAL A 132 -3.83 -17.59 4.92
N PHE A 133 -3.39 -17.88 6.13
CA PHE A 133 -2.83 -16.90 7.07
C PHE A 133 -1.31 -16.99 7.04
N VAL A 134 -0.62 -15.86 6.93
CA VAL A 134 0.84 -15.73 7.07
C VAL A 134 1.12 -14.68 8.13
N SER A 135 1.95 -14.99 9.11
CA SER A 135 2.21 -14.11 10.25
C SER A 135 3.70 -14.00 10.55
N ASP A 136 4.20 -12.77 10.72
CA ASP A 136 5.51 -12.49 11.32
C ASP A 136 5.41 -12.13 12.82
N VAL A 137 4.20 -12.05 13.38
CA VAL A 137 3.99 -11.86 14.82
C VAL A 137 4.57 -13.05 15.60
N PRO A 138 5.57 -12.85 16.46
CA PRO A 138 6.30 -13.95 17.08
C PRO A 138 5.43 -14.68 18.12
N ARG A 139 5.21 -15.97 17.90
CA ARG A 139 4.35 -16.81 18.74
C ARG A 139 4.97 -17.04 20.11
N GLY A 140 4.18 -16.81 21.17
CA GLY A 140 4.61 -17.07 22.55
C GLY A 140 5.47 -15.97 23.18
N TYR A 141 5.60 -14.81 22.54
CA TYR A 141 6.40 -13.67 23.05
C TYR A 141 5.56 -12.58 23.73
N GLY A 142 4.26 -12.84 23.98
CA GLY A 142 3.38 -11.89 24.68
C GLY A 142 2.95 -10.67 23.85
N LEU A 143 3.15 -10.70 22.52
CA LEU A 143 2.83 -9.61 21.60
C LEU A 143 1.49 -9.80 20.85
N GLY A 144 0.57 -10.58 21.41
CA GLY A 144 -0.79 -10.73 20.88
C GLY A 144 -0.91 -11.55 19.58
N SER A 145 -0.07 -12.57 19.36
CA SER A 145 -0.15 -13.41 18.14
C SER A 145 -1.49 -14.12 17.98
N SER A 146 -2.13 -14.56 19.08
CA SER A 146 -3.44 -15.21 19.03
C SER A 146 -4.55 -14.23 18.69
N SER A 147 -4.58 -13.07 19.33
CA SER A 147 -5.55 -12.01 19.07
C SER A 147 -5.38 -11.41 17.67
N SER A 148 -4.14 -11.29 17.16
CA SER A 148 -3.87 -10.89 15.77
C SER A 148 -4.49 -11.88 14.77
N LEU A 149 -4.23 -13.18 14.94
CA LEU A 149 -4.83 -14.21 14.08
C LEU A 149 -6.36 -14.21 14.16
N LEU A 150 -6.92 -14.07 15.37
CA LEU A 150 -8.36 -14.07 15.59
C LEU A 150 -9.05 -12.86 14.96
N VAL A 151 -8.52 -11.65 15.18
CA VAL A 151 -9.05 -10.42 14.58
C VAL A 151 -8.85 -10.43 13.08
N CYS A 152 -7.73 -10.95 12.57
CA CYS A 152 -7.49 -11.13 11.13
C CYS A 152 -8.53 -12.08 10.52
N ALA A 153 -8.78 -13.24 11.16
CA ALA A 153 -9.79 -14.19 10.72
C ALA A 153 -11.20 -13.58 10.74
N TYR A 154 -11.54 -12.80 11.77
CA TYR A 154 -12.82 -12.10 11.83
C TYR A 154 -12.96 -11.05 10.72
N THR A 155 -11.91 -10.25 10.49
CA THR A 155 -11.86 -9.24 9.42
C THR A 155 -11.95 -9.87 8.03
N PHE A 156 -11.33 -11.04 7.86
CA PHE A 156 -11.44 -11.83 6.64
C PHE A 156 -12.88 -12.29 6.40
N LEU A 157 -13.58 -12.74 7.44
CA LEU A 157 -14.99 -13.12 7.36
C LEU A 157 -15.87 -11.93 6.96
N GLU A 158 -15.65 -10.75 7.54
CA GLU A 158 -16.36 -9.53 7.13
C GLU A 158 -16.12 -9.23 5.64
N SER A 159 -14.87 -9.36 5.19
CA SER A 159 -14.45 -9.02 3.83
C SER A 159 -14.92 -10.04 2.79
N ILE A 160 -15.00 -11.34 3.12
CA ILE A 160 -15.43 -12.40 2.19
C ILE A 160 -16.95 -12.55 2.12
N THR A 161 -17.66 -12.33 3.24
CA THR A 161 -19.13 -12.36 3.28
C THR A 161 -19.76 -11.02 2.90
N LYS A 162 -18.97 -9.93 2.94
CA LYS A 162 -19.43 -8.54 2.80
C LYS A 162 -20.40 -8.11 3.90
N GLU A 163 -20.35 -8.76 5.06
CA GLU A 163 -21.14 -8.43 6.25
C GLU A 163 -20.25 -7.86 7.35
N TRP A 164 -20.45 -6.59 7.72
CA TRP A 164 -19.58 -5.86 8.64
C TRP A 164 -20.18 -5.74 10.04
N THR A 165 -19.34 -5.85 11.07
CA THR A 165 -19.74 -5.52 12.44
C THR A 165 -19.77 -4.01 12.60
N ALA A 166 -20.96 -3.45 12.85
CA ALA A 166 -21.18 -2.01 12.89
C ALA A 166 -20.32 -1.24 13.90
N ASN A 167 -19.91 -1.89 15.00
CA ASN A 167 -19.15 -1.25 16.07
C ASN A 167 -17.81 -1.98 16.29
N VAL A 168 -16.70 -1.22 16.22
CA VAL A 168 -15.34 -1.75 16.32
C VAL A 168 -15.04 -2.32 17.72
N THR A 169 -15.53 -1.68 18.77
CA THR A 169 -15.44 -2.18 20.17
C THR A 169 -16.30 -3.43 20.38
N LEU A 170 -17.43 -3.54 19.67
CA LEU A 170 -18.24 -4.75 19.64
C LEU A 170 -17.48 -5.90 18.98
N LYS A 171 -16.85 -5.66 17.81
CA LYS A 171 -15.97 -6.64 17.15
C LYS A 171 -14.88 -7.12 18.10
N ALA A 172 -14.16 -6.20 18.74
CA ALA A 172 -13.13 -6.55 19.72
C ALA A 172 -13.69 -7.37 20.91
N SER A 173 -14.87 -7.01 21.41
CA SER A 173 -15.55 -7.77 22.48
C SER A 173 -15.95 -9.18 22.04
N ILE A 174 -16.45 -9.34 20.81
CA ILE A 174 -16.84 -10.64 20.25
C ILE A 174 -15.60 -11.52 20.10
N CYS A 175 -14.54 -10.99 19.48
CA CYS A 175 -13.26 -11.69 19.36
C CYS A 175 -12.75 -12.13 20.74
N ALA A 176 -12.61 -11.22 21.69
CA ALA A 176 -12.06 -11.53 23.01
C ALA A 176 -12.87 -12.61 23.75
N LYS A 177 -14.20 -12.50 23.73
CA LYS A 177 -15.09 -13.50 24.32
C LYS A 177 -14.93 -14.87 23.65
N SER A 178 -14.85 -14.88 22.32
CA SER A 178 -14.69 -16.10 21.53
C SER A 178 -13.37 -16.81 21.83
N GLU A 179 -12.27 -16.06 22.01
CA GLU A 179 -10.96 -16.61 22.35
C GLU A 179 -11.02 -17.38 23.66
N ARG A 180 -11.63 -16.77 24.69
CA ARG A 180 -11.84 -17.42 25.99
C ARG A 180 -12.67 -18.69 25.89
N GLU A 181 -13.77 -18.68 25.14
CA GLU A 181 -14.66 -19.84 25.00
C GLU A 181 -13.97 -21.02 24.28
N PHE A 182 -13.14 -20.73 23.28
CA PHE A 182 -12.52 -21.74 22.43
C PHE A 182 -11.15 -22.22 22.90
N THR A 183 -10.40 -21.39 23.63
CA THR A 183 -9.03 -21.72 24.08
C THR A 183 -8.91 -21.85 25.59
N GLY A 184 -9.85 -21.28 26.36
CA GLY A 184 -9.82 -21.27 27.83
C GLY A 184 -8.91 -20.20 28.46
N VAL A 185 -8.24 -19.38 27.67
CA VAL A 185 -7.43 -18.25 28.17
C VAL A 185 -8.33 -17.12 28.69
N PRO A 186 -7.82 -16.22 29.56
CA PRO A 186 -8.55 -15.01 29.94
C PRO A 186 -8.97 -14.17 28.73
N GLU A 187 -10.11 -13.48 28.82
CA GLU A 187 -10.66 -12.64 27.74
C GLU A 187 -9.70 -11.48 27.40
N PRO A 188 -9.07 -11.46 26.20
CA PRO A 188 -8.07 -10.47 25.82
C PRO A 188 -8.72 -9.29 25.07
N PHE A 189 -9.63 -8.60 25.75
CA PHE A 189 -10.39 -7.45 25.26
C PHE A 189 -9.49 -6.29 24.81
N ALA A 190 -8.54 -5.85 25.63
CA ALA A 190 -7.59 -4.78 25.38
C ALA A 190 -6.68 -5.10 24.18
N ASP A 191 -6.25 -6.35 24.04
CA ASP A 191 -5.47 -6.81 22.89
C ASP A 191 -6.32 -6.73 21.60
N CYS A 192 -7.55 -7.26 21.64
CA CYS A 192 -8.46 -7.17 20.50
C CYS A 192 -8.81 -5.73 20.14
N VAL A 193 -9.00 -4.86 21.13
CA VAL A 193 -9.25 -3.41 20.94
C VAL A 193 -8.06 -2.76 20.25
N ALA A 194 -6.85 -2.92 20.78
CA ALA A 194 -5.65 -2.31 20.20
C ALA A 194 -5.45 -2.75 18.74
N ILE A 195 -5.58 -4.06 18.48
CA ILE A 195 -5.41 -4.64 17.14
C ILE A 195 -6.50 -4.15 16.16
N THR A 196 -7.74 -3.98 16.63
CA THR A 196 -8.84 -3.56 15.75
C THR A 196 -8.86 -2.04 15.53
N MET A 197 -8.54 -1.25 16.56
CA MET A 197 -8.70 0.22 16.57
C MET A 197 -7.38 0.98 16.36
N GLY A 198 -6.27 0.28 16.11
CA GLY A 198 -4.93 0.85 15.96
C GLY A 198 -4.89 2.12 15.11
N GLN A 199 -4.12 3.11 15.56
CA GLN A 199 -3.89 4.37 14.86
C GLN A 199 -2.41 4.72 14.96
N GLU A 200 -1.90 5.38 13.92
CA GLU A 200 -0.54 5.94 13.92
C GLU A 200 -0.38 6.92 15.09
N ASP A 201 0.82 6.92 15.67
CA ASP A 201 1.23 7.78 16.79
C ASP A 201 0.41 7.69 18.09
N LYS A 202 -0.50 6.72 18.21
CA LYS A 202 -1.41 6.64 19.37
C LYS A 202 -1.29 5.33 20.13
N ALA A 203 -1.29 5.46 21.45
CA ALA A 203 -1.67 4.39 22.37
C ALA A 203 -3.16 4.53 22.74
N PHE A 204 -3.69 3.54 23.45
CA PHE A 204 -5.07 3.47 23.89
C PHE A 204 -5.09 3.20 25.38
N PHE A 205 -5.63 4.15 26.13
CA PHE A 205 -6.09 3.90 27.49
C PHE A 205 -7.41 3.14 27.41
N ILE A 206 -7.49 1.99 28.07
CA ILE A 206 -8.65 1.10 28.00
C ILE A 206 -9.16 0.85 29.42
N ASP A 207 -10.39 1.26 29.68
CA ASP A 207 -11.14 0.88 30.87
C ASP A 207 -11.83 -0.46 30.62
N CYS A 208 -11.24 -1.54 31.14
CA CYS A 208 -11.77 -2.89 30.94
C CYS A 208 -13.06 -3.15 31.74
N SER A 209 -13.40 -2.33 32.74
CA SER A 209 -14.65 -2.45 33.50
C SER A 209 -15.84 -1.89 32.72
N LYS A 210 -15.66 -0.73 32.06
CA LYS A 210 -16.69 -0.06 31.27
C LYS A 210 -16.63 -0.36 29.77
N LYS A 211 -15.53 -0.97 29.32
CA LYS A 211 -15.18 -1.16 27.91
C LYS A 211 -15.03 0.16 27.15
N GLU A 212 -14.57 1.20 27.84
CA GLU A 212 -14.27 2.52 27.26
C GLU A 212 -12.84 2.57 26.74
N VAL A 213 -12.63 3.26 25.61
CA VAL A 213 -11.34 3.34 24.91
C VAL A 213 -11.05 4.81 24.63
N ILE A 214 -9.91 5.30 25.11
CA ILE A 214 -9.47 6.69 24.95
C ILE A 214 -8.12 6.68 24.22
N PRO A 215 -8.02 7.27 23.01
CA PRO A 215 -6.74 7.40 22.32
C PRO A 215 -5.82 8.39 23.05
N VAL A 216 -4.55 8.05 23.16
CA VAL A 216 -3.49 8.82 23.83
C VAL A 216 -2.36 9.06 22.81
N LYS A 217 -2.16 10.31 22.40
CA LYS A 217 -1.12 10.67 21.41
C LYS A 217 0.28 10.57 22.02
N LEU A 218 1.17 9.85 21.37
CA LEU A 218 2.57 9.69 21.75
C LEU A 218 3.46 10.70 20.99
N ASN A 219 4.46 11.28 21.66
CA ASN A 219 5.52 12.08 21.03
C ASN A 219 6.62 11.16 20.48
N GLN A 220 6.37 10.63 19.29
CA GLN A 220 7.26 9.70 18.57
C GLN A 220 8.51 10.38 18.01
N ASP A 221 8.48 11.70 17.82
CA ASP A 221 9.61 12.49 17.31
C ASP A 221 10.75 12.54 18.32
N THR A 222 10.40 12.62 19.61
CA THR A 222 11.39 12.78 20.69
C THR A 222 11.71 11.47 21.41
N TYR A 223 10.76 10.54 21.45
CA TYR A 223 10.87 9.29 22.22
C TYR A 223 10.54 8.08 21.37
N ALA A 224 11.17 6.95 21.70
CA ALA A 224 10.93 5.68 21.02
C ALA A 224 10.76 4.54 22.04
N PHE A 225 9.93 3.58 21.68
CA PHE A 225 9.81 2.31 22.39
C PHE A 225 10.58 1.23 21.63
N VAL A 226 11.33 0.41 22.37
CA VAL A 226 12.08 -0.73 21.84
C VAL A 226 11.61 -1.98 22.56
N VAL A 227 11.13 -2.94 21.78
CA VAL A 227 10.76 -4.26 22.27
C VAL A 227 11.94 -5.21 22.07
N ALA A 228 12.31 -5.96 23.10
CA ALA A 228 13.30 -7.03 22.97
C ALA A 228 12.66 -8.38 23.26
N LEU A 229 12.85 -9.33 22.34
CA LEU A 229 12.36 -10.70 22.47
C LEU A 229 13.31 -11.49 23.37
N VAL A 230 12.82 -11.98 24.50
CA VAL A 230 13.62 -12.72 25.49
C VAL A 230 13.15 -14.17 25.50
N GLN A 231 13.92 -15.04 24.85
CA GLN A 231 13.59 -16.46 24.74
C GLN A 231 13.70 -17.15 26.11
N THR A 232 12.59 -17.69 26.62
CA THR A 232 12.62 -18.54 27.81
C THR A 232 11.97 -19.89 27.52
N LYS A 233 12.33 -20.90 28.32
CA LYS A 233 11.90 -22.29 28.14
C LYS A 233 10.52 -22.60 28.74
N VAL A 234 9.81 -21.62 29.31
CA VAL A 234 8.64 -21.86 30.16
C VAL A 234 7.43 -21.08 29.66
N ARG A 235 6.33 -21.78 29.37
CA ARG A 235 4.99 -21.17 29.23
C ARG A 235 4.27 -21.29 30.58
N PRO A 236 4.05 -20.19 31.32
CA PRO A 236 3.62 -20.27 32.72
C PRO A 236 2.09 -20.24 32.87
N LEU A 237 1.32 -20.92 32.01
CA LEU A 237 -0.16 -20.81 32.01
C LEU A 237 -0.77 -21.13 33.39
N GLU A 238 -0.26 -22.16 34.06
CA GLU A 238 -0.71 -22.55 35.41
C GLU A 238 -0.41 -21.47 36.47
N ILE A 239 0.74 -20.82 36.37
CA ILE A 239 1.13 -19.75 37.28
C ILE A 239 0.23 -18.54 37.04
N MET A 240 -0.04 -18.18 35.78
CA MET A 240 -0.94 -17.07 35.46
C MET A 240 -2.36 -17.33 35.94
N GLU A 241 -2.86 -18.56 35.81
CA GLU A 241 -4.17 -18.91 36.34
C GLU A 241 -4.20 -18.84 37.87
N LYS A 242 -3.12 -19.25 38.55
CA LYS A 242 -2.96 -19.10 40.00
C LYS A 242 -3.02 -17.62 40.40
N ARG A 243 -2.24 -16.76 39.75
CA ARG A 243 -2.20 -15.31 40.03
C ARG A 243 -3.56 -14.64 39.84
N ARG A 244 -4.28 -15.02 38.78
CA ARG A 244 -5.66 -14.56 38.56
C ARG A 244 -6.57 -14.93 39.73
N LYS A 245 -6.56 -16.20 40.15
CA LYS A 245 -7.39 -16.69 41.27
C LYS A 245 -7.05 -15.99 42.59
N GLU A 246 -5.77 -15.75 42.86
CA GLU A 246 -5.30 -14.99 44.04
C GLU A 246 -5.90 -13.56 44.05
N CYS A 247 -5.95 -12.89 42.90
CA CYS A 247 -6.55 -11.55 42.79
C CYS A 247 -8.08 -11.57 42.88
N GLU A 248 -8.74 -12.53 42.23
CA GLU A 248 -10.20 -12.71 42.33
C GLU A 248 -10.64 -12.96 43.78
N GLN A 249 -9.87 -13.76 44.52
CA GLN A 249 -10.09 -14.00 45.94
C GLN A 249 -9.93 -12.71 46.76
N ALA A 250 -8.94 -11.87 46.46
CA ALA A 250 -8.77 -10.59 47.13
C ALA A 250 -9.95 -9.64 46.90
N LEU A 251 -10.44 -9.52 45.66
CA LEU A 251 -11.62 -8.72 45.33
C LEU A 251 -12.86 -9.21 46.10
N ALA A 252 -13.03 -10.53 46.22
CA ALA A 252 -14.11 -11.14 46.98
C ALA A 252 -14.04 -10.84 48.50
N ILE A 253 -12.84 -10.80 49.09
CA ILE A 253 -12.62 -10.44 50.50
C ILE A 253 -13.01 -8.98 50.74
N VAL A 254 -12.60 -8.08 49.84
CA VAL A 254 -12.91 -6.66 49.91
C VAL A 254 -14.39 -6.38 49.61
N GLY A 255 -15.05 -7.25 48.84
CA GLY A 255 -16.47 -7.13 48.47
C GLY A 255 -16.72 -6.23 47.26
N VAL A 256 -15.74 -6.08 46.36
CA VAL A 256 -15.84 -5.32 45.10
C VAL A 256 -15.91 -6.26 43.90
N LYS A 257 -16.57 -5.82 42.82
CA LYS A 257 -16.76 -6.64 41.61
C LYS A 257 -15.55 -6.64 40.69
N CYS A 258 -14.84 -5.52 40.65
CA CYS A 258 -13.69 -5.30 39.76
C CYS A 258 -12.68 -4.37 40.39
N LEU A 259 -11.52 -4.28 39.75
CA LEU A 259 -10.39 -3.47 40.20
C LEU A 259 -10.70 -1.97 40.17
N ALA A 260 -11.52 -1.50 39.22
CA ALA A 260 -11.95 -0.11 39.15
C ALA A 260 -12.81 0.35 40.35
N GLU A 261 -13.44 -0.58 41.07
CA GLU A 261 -14.16 -0.29 42.33
C GLU A 261 -13.23 -0.32 43.56
N MET A 262 -11.97 -0.71 43.39
CA MET A 262 -11.02 -0.89 44.48
C MET A 262 -10.24 0.39 44.77
N GLN A 263 -10.23 0.81 46.03
CA GLN A 263 -9.46 1.95 46.52
C GLN A 263 -8.28 1.51 47.40
N VAL A 264 -7.26 2.36 47.50
CA VAL A 264 -6.09 2.12 48.38
C VAL A 264 -6.50 2.02 49.85
N SER A 265 -7.58 2.69 50.26
CA SER A 265 -8.19 2.58 51.59
C SER A 265 -8.60 1.14 51.94
N HIS A 266 -9.09 0.36 50.97
CA HIS A 266 -9.51 -1.02 51.18
C HIS A 266 -8.35 -1.93 51.62
N LEU A 267 -7.14 -1.74 51.09
CA LEU A 267 -5.96 -2.51 51.53
C LEU A 267 -5.60 -2.28 53.00
N LYS A 268 -6.05 -1.15 53.58
CA LYS A 268 -5.84 -0.82 54.99
C LYS A 268 -6.89 -1.47 55.87
N VAL A 269 -8.14 -1.40 55.42
CA VAL A 269 -9.31 -1.93 56.13
C VAL A 269 -9.26 -3.44 56.19
N TYR A 270 -8.95 -4.09 55.06
CA TYR A 270 -8.95 -5.55 54.93
C TYR A 270 -7.56 -6.18 55.07
N LYS A 271 -6.62 -5.47 55.72
CA LYS A 271 -5.21 -5.87 55.75
C LYS A 271 -5.02 -7.25 56.36
N ASP A 272 -5.70 -7.52 57.47
CA ASP A 272 -5.53 -8.76 58.24
C ASP A 272 -6.20 -9.94 57.50
N GLU A 273 -7.35 -9.72 56.86
CA GLU A 273 -8.05 -10.70 56.04
C GLU A 273 -7.27 -11.07 54.78
N LEU A 274 -6.68 -10.08 54.11
CA LEU A 274 -5.83 -10.30 52.93
C LEU A 274 -4.51 -10.99 53.29
N ALA A 275 -3.96 -10.72 54.49
CA ALA A 275 -2.73 -11.36 54.98
C ALA A 275 -2.96 -12.78 55.51
N ALA A 276 -4.21 -13.15 55.82
CA ALA A 276 -4.55 -14.50 56.29
C ALA A 276 -4.41 -15.58 55.20
N ILE A 277 -4.34 -15.18 53.92
CA ILE A 277 -4.12 -16.08 52.79
C ILE A 277 -2.77 -15.76 52.18
N ASP A 278 -1.96 -16.80 52.04
CA ASP A 278 -0.59 -16.68 51.55
C ASP A 278 -0.55 -15.98 50.18
N ASP A 279 0.42 -15.09 50.00
CA ASP A 279 0.66 -14.25 48.81
C ASP A 279 -0.45 -13.29 48.34
N VAL A 280 -1.72 -13.48 48.71
CA VAL A 280 -2.88 -12.72 48.18
C VAL A 280 -2.73 -11.22 48.37
N SER A 281 -2.30 -10.79 49.56
CA SER A 281 -2.02 -9.37 49.86
C SER A 281 -0.98 -8.74 48.91
N MET A 282 0.04 -9.51 48.50
CA MET A 282 1.05 -9.02 47.55
C MET A 282 0.48 -8.94 46.13
N ARG A 283 -0.30 -9.94 45.69
CA ARG A 283 -0.87 -9.97 44.34
C ARG A 283 -1.85 -8.83 44.11
N ILE A 284 -2.74 -8.60 45.07
CA ILE A 284 -3.73 -7.52 44.97
C ILE A 284 -3.07 -6.14 45.05
N ARG A 285 -2.00 -6.00 45.83
CA ARG A 285 -1.20 -4.78 45.88
C ARG A 285 -0.58 -4.46 44.52
N HIS A 286 -0.05 -5.47 43.82
CA HIS A 286 0.48 -5.28 42.47
C HIS A 286 -0.57 -4.75 41.50
N VAL A 287 -1.70 -5.45 41.35
CA VAL A 287 -2.70 -5.09 40.32
C VAL A 287 -3.34 -3.74 40.63
N LEU A 288 -3.59 -3.41 41.91
CA LEU A 288 -4.09 -2.08 42.29
C LEU A 288 -3.05 -0.99 42.01
N ALA A 289 -1.78 -1.21 42.33
CA ALA A 289 -0.72 -0.28 41.99
C ALA A 289 -0.58 -0.09 40.48
N GLU A 290 -0.70 -1.17 39.72
CA GLU A 290 -0.60 -1.16 38.26
C GLU A 290 -1.76 -0.40 37.62
N HIS A 291 -2.98 -0.61 38.11
CA HIS A 291 -4.18 0.16 37.73
C HIS A 291 -3.98 1.67 37.90
N LEU A 292 -3.43 2.10 39.05
CA LEU A 292 -3.13 3.51 39.32
C LEU A 292 -1.95 4.03 38.48
N ARG A 293 -0.93 3.19 38.22
CA ARG A 293 0.21 3.55 37.37
C ARG A 293 -0.21 3.86 35.95
N VAL A 294 -1.21 3.16 35.41
CA VAL A 294 -1.74 3.44 34.06
C VAL A 294 -2.35 4.84 33.97
N GLN A 295 -3.15 5.25 34.96
CA GLN A 295 -3.68 6.63 34.99
C GLN A 295 -2.56 7.67 35.04
N LYS A 296 -1.55 7.45 35.90
CA LYS A 296 -0.38 8.33 36.00
C LYS A 296 0.42 8.36 34.70
N ALA A 297 0.50 7.25 33.98
CA ALA A 297 1.19 7.17 32.71
C ALA A 297 0.49 7.98 31.62
N VAL A 298 -0.84 7.93 31.55
CA VAL A 298 -1.63 8.77 30.64
C VAL A 298 -1.41 10.26 30.95
N ALA A 299 -1.47 10.65 32.22
CA ALA A 299 -1.18 12.01 32.65
C ALA A 299 0.27 12.44 32.29
N ALA A 300 1.24 11.53 32.46
CA ALA A 300 2.63 11.77 32.09
C ALA A 300 2.81 12.00 30.58
N VAL A 301 2.12 11.22 29.75
CA VAL A 301 2.15 11.37 28.29
C VAL A 301 1.52 12.71 27.88
N HIS A 302 0.34 13.04 28.40
CA HIS A 302 -0.30 14.34 28.12
C HIS A 302 0.55 15.53 28.58
N GLY A 303 1.22 15.40 29.73
CA GLY A 303 2.14 16.41 30.26
C GLY A 303 3.55 16.38 29.66
N MET A 304 3.81 15.58 28.61
CA MET A 304 5.12 15.43 27.96
C MET A 304 6.25 14.99 28.91
N ASN A 305 5.92 14.37 30.04
CA ASN A 305 6.85 13.94 31.08
C ASN A 305 7.23 12.47 30.90
N TYR A 306 7.90 12.17 29.79
CA TYR A 306 8.35 10.80 29.46
C TYR A 306 9.42 10.25 30.42
N LEU A 307 10.12 11.11 31.14
CA LEU A 307 10.99 10.68 32.23
C LEU A 307 10.16 10.06 33.37
N HIS A 308 9.02 10.68 33.72
CA HIS A 308 8.10 10.10 34.69
C HIS A 308 7.46 8.82 34.17
N LEU A 309 7.09 8.75 32.89
CA LEU A 309 6.63 7.50 32.27
C LEU A 309 7.68 6.38 32.41
N GLY A 310 8.95 6.66 32.12
CA GLY A 310 10.03 5.71 32.31
C GLY A 310 10.18 5.22 33.75
N ARG A 311 10.02 6.12 34.73
CA ARG A 311 10.01 5.75 36.16
C ARG A 311 8.82 4.84 36.50
N LEU A 312 7.62 5.14 35.99
CA LEU A 312 6.42 4.31 36.18
C LEU A 312 6.61 2.91 35.59
N MET A 313 7.24 2.80 34.41
CA MET A 313 7.62 1.51 33.82
C MET A 313 8.54 0.71 34.74
N ASN A 314 9.57 1.34 35.30
CA ASN A 314 10.50 0.67 36.22
C ASN A 314 9.80 0.21 37.51
N GLN A 315 8.91 1.04 38.07
CA GLN A 315 8.11 0.69 39.25
C GLN A 315 7.18 -0.50 38.97
N SER A 316 6.57 -0.50 37.79
CA SER A 316 5.78 -1.64 37.33
C SER A 316 6.60 -2.93 37.27
N GLN A 317 7.83 -2.86 36.73
CA GLN A 317 8.74 -4.01 36.71
C GLN A 317 9.13 -4.51 38.11
N ILE A 318 9.43 -3.60 39.04
CA ILE A 318 9.75 -3.95 40.43
C ILE A 318 8.56 -4.67 41.06
N SER A 319 7.35 -4.13 40.88
CA SER A 319 6.13 -4.74 41.41
C SER A 319 5.83 -6.09 40.76
N ALA A 320 6.03 -6.23 39.44
CA ALA A 320 5.88 -7.52 38.75
C ALA A 320 6.88 -8.58 39.25
N ARG A 321 8.10 -8.17 39.60
CA ARG A 321 9.14 -9.04 40.16
C ARG A 321 8.87 -9.47 41.59
N TYR A 322 8.52 -8.55 42.49
CA TYR A 322 8.45 -8.82 43.93
C TYR A 322 7.04 -9.01 44.47
N ASP A 323 6.06 -8.31 43.92
CA ASP A 323 4.68 -8.34 44.44
C ASP A 323 3.81 -9.33 43.67
N PHE A 324 4.02 -9.45 42.36
CA PHE A 324 3.24 -10.36 41.52
C PHE A 324 3.96 -11.67 41.21
N ASP A 325 5.28 -11.70 41.34
CA ASP A 325 6.12 -12.90 41.17
C ASP A 325 5.85 -13.58 39.81
N ILE A 326 6.02 -12.80 38.74
CA ILE A 326 5.87 -13.22 37.33
C ILE A 326 7.12 -12.92 36.48
N SER A 327 8.25 -12.63 37.11
CA SER A 327 9.54 -12.46 36.43
C SER A 327 10.47 -13.64 36.74
N ASN A 328 11.54 -13.81 35.98
CA ASN A 328 12.56 -14.84 36.20
C ASN A 328 13.98 -14.24 36.18
N GLU A 329 14.99 -15.05 36.49
CA GLU A 329 16.38 -14.59 36.56
C GLU A 329 16.87 -14.02 35.23
N GLU A 330 16.54 -14.67 34.11
CA GLU A 330 16.97 -14.23 32.78
C GLU A 330 16.38 -12.86 32.42
N LEU A 331 15.07 -12.67 32.61
CA LEU A 331 14.36 -11.43 32.33
C LEU A 331 14.80 -10.30 33.26
N ASN A 332 15.01 -10.62 34.55
CA ASN A 332 15.52 -9.66 35.52
C ASN A 332 16.93 -9.20 35.16
N ALA A 333 17.83 -10.11 34.80
CA ALA A 333 19.18 -9.76 34.37
C ALA A 333 19.17 -8.89 33.10
N PHE A 334 18.31 -9.21 32.13
CA PHE A 334 18.12 -8.41 30.93
C PHE A 334 17.70 -6.97 31.25
N ILE A 335 16.70 -6.82 32.12
CA ILE A 335 16.15 -5.52 32.52
C ILE A 335 17.18 -4.73 33.33
N ASP A 336 17.81 -5.35 34.34
CA ASP A 336 18.81 -4.70 35.19
C ASP A 336 20.00 -4.19 34.35
N LEU A 337 20.41 -4.95 33.32
CA LEU A 337 21.41 -4.55 32.34
C LEU A 337 20.95 -3.39 31.46
N THR A 338 19.70 -3.45 30.97
CA THR A 338 19.09 -2.42 30.10
C THR A 338 18.97 -1.08 30.84
N LEU A 339 18.57 -1.10 32.11
CA LEU A 339 18.54 0.10 32.97
C LEU A 339 19.94 0.71 33.22
N GLY A 340 21.00 -0.06 33.00
CA GLY A 340 22.39 0.39 33.09
C GLY A 340 22.94 1.02 31.82
N VAL A 341 22.12 1.21 30.78
CA VAL A 341 22.52 1.81 29.50
C VAL A 341 22.13 3.29 29.46
N SER A 342 23.07 4.15 29.09
CA SER A 342 22.81 5.59 28.91
C SER A 342 21.76 5.80 27.83
N GLY A 343 20.82 6.74 28.04
CA GLY A 343 19.72 7.02 27.10
C GLY A 343 18.43 6.21 27.34
N VAL A 344 18.46 5.18 28.20
CA VAL A 344 17.26 4.46 28.65
C VAL A 344 16.54 5.25 29.74
N LEU A 345 15.25 5.53 29.53
CA LEU A 345 14.37 6.22 30.48
C LEU A 345 13.65 5.24 31.42
N GLY A 346 13.30 4.06 30.89
CA GLY A 346 12.72 2.98 31.68
C GLY A 346 12.57 1.71 30.87
N THR A 347 12.51 0.57 31.56
CA THR A 347 12.30 -0.74 30.93
C THR A 347 11.52 -1.66 31.85
N ARG A 348 10.66 -2.48 31.24
CA ARG A 348 9.89 -3.49 31.94
C ARG A 348 9.56 -4.67 31.04
N MET A 349 9.16 -5.78 31.64
CA MET A 349 8.53 -6.90 30.93
C MET A 349 7.18 -6.50 30.35
N THR A 350 6.76 -7.10 29.24
CA THR A 350 5.41 -6.94 28.65
C THR A 350 4.82 -8.32 28.31
N GLY A 351 3.50 -8.45 28.41
CA GLY A 351 2.78 -9.71 28.14
C GLY A 351 2.67 -10.60 29.38
N THR A 352 2.50 -11.91 29.17
CA THR A 352 2.10 -12.87 30.22
C THR A 352 3.16 -13.18 31.28
N GLY A 353 4.37 -12.66 31.15
CA GLY A 353 5.46 -12.90 32.10
C GLY A 353 6.12 -14.28 32.06
N LEU A 354 7.16 -14.44 32.90
CA LEU A 354 8.10 -15.58 32.99
C LEU A 354 8.79 -15.94 31.66
N GLY A 355 8.99 -14.89 30.85
CA GLY A 355 9.66 -14.89 29.57
C GLY A 355 8.71 -14.70 28.41
N SER A 356 9.02 -13.68 27.63
CA SER A 356 8.21 -13.18 26.51
C SER A 356 9.00 -12.04 25.90
N SER A 357 8.71 -10.80 26.29
CA SER A 357 9.39 -9.62 25.76
C SER A 357 9.58 -8.57 26.84
N THR A 358 10.51 -7.65 26.61
CA THR A 358 10.62 -6.40 27.36
C THR A 358 10.26 -5.23 26.48
N VAL A 359 9.83 -4.12 27.08
CA VAL A 359 9.62 -2.84 26.42
C VAL A 359 10.47 -1.79 27.13
N THR A 360 11.24 -1.05 26.34
CA THR A 360 12.20 -0.05 26.81
C THR A 360 11.88 1.28 26.19
N LEU A 361 11.73 2.31 27.02
CA LEU A 361 11.54 3.69 26.59
C LEU A 361 12.90 4.38 26.52
N VAL A 362 13.19 5.00 25.38
CA VAL A 362 14.44 5.73 25.12
C VAL A 362 14.14 7.10 24.50
N ARG A 363 15.12 8.01 24.55
CA ARG A 363 15.10 9.20 23.67
C ARG A 363 15.41 8.75 22.24
N ARG A 364 14.68 9.28 21.25
CA ARG A 364 14.84 8.89 19.83
C ARG A 364 16.27 9.10 19.34
N ASN A 365 16.89 10.23 19.71
CA ASN A 365 18.29 10.53 19.34
C ASN A 365 19.32 9.58 19.96
N SER A 366 18.98 8.89 21.06
CA SER A 366 19.86 7.91 21.71
C SER A 366 19.56 6.46 21.29
N LEU A 367 18.55 6.23 20.44
CA LEU A 367 18.07 4.89 20.08
C LEU A 367 19.21 4.02 19.51
N ASN A 368 19.94 4.53 18.52
CA ASN A 368 21.02 3.77 17.87
C ASN A 368 22.15 3.43 18.85
N GLU A 369 22.53 4.38 19.70
CA GLU A 369 23.56 4.17 20.72
C GLU A 369 23.12 3.11 21.75
N VAL A 370 21.88 3.21 22.24
CA VAL A 370 21.30 2.23 23.17
C VAL A 370 21.29 0.83 22.55
N LEU A 371 20.85 0.68 21.30
CA LEU A 371 20.82 -0.61 20.61
C LEU A 371 22.21 -1.22 20.46
N VAL A 372 23.22 -0.40 20.11
CA VAL A 372 24.63 -0.86 20.01
C VAL A 372 25.15 -1.32 21.36
N LEU A 373 24.89 -0.55 22.42
CA LEU A 373 25.33 -0.87 23.78
C LEU A 373 24.64 -2.12 24.32
N LEU A 374 23.34 -2.28 24.07
CA LEU A 374 22.58 -3.48 24.42
C LEU A 374 23.15 -4.70 23.70
N ARG A 375 23.39 -4.63 22.39
CA ARG A 375 24.00 -5.73 21.61
C ARG A 375 25.41 -6.09 22.05
N LYS A 376 26.20 -5.13 22.54
CA LYS A 376 27.55 -5.41 23.08
C LYS A 376 27.50 -6.14 24.43
N LYS A 377 26.49 -5.83 25.24
CA LYS A 377 26.33 -6.36 26.60
C LYS A 377 25.51 -7.66 26.63
N LEU A 378 24.72 -7.93 25.60
CA LEU A 378 23.81 -9.08 25.48
C LEU A 378 24.29 -10.04 24.39
N ASP A 379 23.79 -11.28 24.41
CA ASP A 379 24.08 -12.28 23.38
C ASP A 379 23.56 -11.82 21.99
N THR A 380 24.30 -12.16 20.94
CA THR A 380 24.05 -11.72 19.55
C THR A 380 22.74 -12.25 18.96
N ALA A 381 22.09 -13.22 19.63
CA ALA A 381 20.81 -13.79 19.23
C ALA A 381 19.58 -12.96 19.65
N THR A 382 19.72 -11.89 20.43
CA THR A 382 18.60 -11.08 20.90
C THR A 382 17.98 -10.26 19.76
N VAL A 383 16.68 -10.44 19.52
CA VAL A 383 15.92 -9.67 18.51
C VAL A 383 15.34 -8.41 19.15
N PHE A 384 15.62 -7.26 18.54
CA PHE A 384 15.07 -5.97 18.92
C PHE A 384 14.11 -5.46 17.84
N ILE A 385 12.97 -4.93 18.27
CA ILE A 385 11.91 -4.40 17.41
C ILE A 385 11.67 -2.95 17.84
N GLN A 386 11.76 -2.01 16.91
CA GLN A 386 11.31 -0.65 17.14
C GLN A 386 9.78 -0.62 17.11
N ALA A 387 9.18 -0.13 18.18
CA ALA A 387 7.74 -0.16 18.38
C ALA A 387 7.12 1.16 17.91
N GLU A 388 6.64 1.18 16.67
CA GLU A 388 5.90 2.28 16.06
C GLU A 388 4.42 1.89 15.93
N PRO A 389 3.48 2.58 16.60
CA PRO A 389 2.05 2.36 16.46
C PRO A 389 1.65 2.48 14.99
N CYS A 390 0.87 1.50 14.54
CA CYS A 390 0.37 1.41 13.18
C CYS A 390 -1.15 1.29 13.14
N LEU A 391 -1.71 1.40 11.94
CA LEU A 391 -3.15 1.20 11.73
C LEU A 391 -3.61 -0.20 12.18
N GLY A 392 -4.83 -0.25 12.71
CA GLY A 392 -5.52 -1.47 13.08
C GLY A 392 -5.80 -2.41 11.91
N ALA A 393 -6.51 -3.50 12.21
CA ALA A 393 -6.89 -4.50 11.21
C ALA A 393 -7.67 -3.88 10.05
N GLY A 394 -7.33 -4.28 8.82
CA GLY A 394 -7.84 -3.63 7.61
C GLY A 394 -7.94 -4.56 6.40
N ASP A 395 -8.76 -4.15 5.44
CA ASP A 395 -8.92 -4.79 4.13
C ASP A 395 -7.91 -4.19 3.14
N ILE A 396 -7.11 -5.04 2.51
CA ILE A 396 -6.11 -4.72 1.49
C ILE A 396 -6.37 -5.49 0.19
N SER A 397 -7.60 -5.90 -0.06
CA SER A 397 -8.02 -6.62 -1.27
C SER A 397 -7.74 -5.81 -2.53
N SER A 398 -7.75 -4.46 -2.45
CA SER A 398 -7.32 -3.59 -3.55
C SER A 398 -5.86 -3.80 -3.95
N LYS A 399 -4.99 -4.26 -3.04
CA LYS A 399 -3.58 -4.60 -3.37
C LYS A 399 -3.44 -5.94 -4.08
N LEU A 400 -4.43 -6.85 -3.96
CA LEU A 400 -4.45 -8.05 -4.79
C LEU A 400 -4.47 -7.68 -6.25
N TYR A 401 -5.18 -6.62 -6.63
CA TYR A 401 -5.17 -6.09 -7.99
C TYR A 401 -3.78 -5.66 -8.47
N ASN A 402 -3.05 -4.90 -7.65
CA ASN A 402 -1.71 -4.41 -7.99
C ASN A 402 -0.67 -5.54 -8.04
N LEU A 403 -0.77 -6.54 -7.16
CA LEU A 403 0.08 -7.72 -7.18
C LEU A 403 -0.30 -8.68 -8.31
N GLU A 404 -1.58 -8.84 -8.60
CA GLU A 404 -2.05 -9.51 -9.81
C GLU A 404 -1.57 -8.79 -11.06
N ARG A 405 -1.46 -7.45 -11.04
CA ARG A 405 -0.88 -6.65 -12.13
C ARG A 405 0.64 -6.82 -12.24
N ALA A 406 1.35 -6.86 -11.10
CA ALA A 406 2.80 -7.10 -11.04
C ALA A 406 3.18 -8.55 -11.41
N GLU A 407 2.33 -9.53 -11.09
CA GLU A 407 2.47 -10.94 -11.48
C GLU A 407 1.72 -11.30 -12.77
N ALA A 408 1.00 -10.35 -13.40
CA ALA A 408 -0.10 -10.59 -14.33
C ALA A 408 0.21 -11.63 -15.41
N LYS A 409 -0.33 -12.82 -15.18
CA LYS A 409 -0.58 -13.87 -16.17
C LYS A 409 -2.03 -13.79 -16.69
N ILE A 410 -2.86 -12.88 -16.18
CA ILE A 410 -4.28 -12.71 -16.53
C ILE A 410 -4.57 -11.21 -16.70
N ALA A 411 -5.24 -10.84 -17.79
CA ALA A 411 -5.70 -9.48 -17.98
C ALA A 411 -6.83 -9.13 -17.00
N VAL A 412 -6.64 -8.04 -16.26
CA VAL A 412 -7.67 -7.44 -15.42
C VAL A 412 -8.92 -7.08 -16.26
N GLY A 413 -10.10 -7.45 -15.76
CA GLY A 413 -11.38 -7.04 -16.35
C GLY A 413 -11.88 -5.66 -15.92
N VAL A 414 -12.82 -5.11 -16.70
CA VAL A 414 -13.46 -3.79 -16.48
C VAL A 414 -14.15 -3.67 -15.12
N PHE A 415 -14.77 -4.75 -14.63
CA PHE A 415 -15.45 -4.75 -13.32
C PHE A 415 -14.49 -4.43 -12.17
N THR A 416 -13.34 -5.10 -12.13
CA THR A 416 -12.33 -4.89 -11.08
C THR A 416 -11.75 -3.48 -11.14
N GLN A 417 -11.60 -2.90 -12.33
CA GLN A 417 -11.21 -1.49 -12.48
C GLN A 417 -12.24 -0.52 -11.93
N ILE A 418 -13.53 -0.82 -12.11
CA ILE A 418 -14.61 0.02 -11.58
C ILE A 418 -14.61 -0.03 -10.05
N GLU A 419 -14.48 -1.21 -9.46
CA GLU A 419 -14.38 -1.37 -8.01
C GLU A 419 -13.21 -0.57 -7.43
N TYR A 420 -12.03 -0.69 -8.04
CA TYR A 420 -10.84 0.06 -7.65
C TYR A 420 -11.02 1.57 -7.85
N GLY A 421 -11.55 2.01 -8.99
CA GLY A 421 -11.80 3.42 -9.26
C GLY A 421 -12.82 4.05 -8.29
N VAL A 422 -13.81 3.28 -7.81
CA VAL A 422 -14.75 3.75 -6.78
C VAL A 422 -14.03 3.95 -5.44
N GLU A 423 -13.12 3.04 -5.05
CA GLU A 423 -12.30 3.23 -3.85
C GLU A 423 -11.41 4.47 -3.96
N GLN A 424 -10.71 4.64 -5.09
CA GLN A 424 -9.89 5.82 -5.31
C GLN A 424 -10.71 7.11 -5.31
N PHE A 425 -11.93 7.09 -5.87
CA PHE A 425 -12.84 8.22 -5.82
C PHE A 425 -13.24 8.55 -4.39
N LYS A 426 -13.58 7.54 -3.58
CA LYS A 426 -13.90 7.73 -2.16
C LYS A 426 -12.72 8.30 -1.39
N LEU A 427 -11.53 7.75 -1.56
CA LEU A 427 -10.33 8.20 -0.85
C LEU A 427 -10.02 9.68 -1.09
N HIS A 428 -10.14 10.16 -2.32
CA HIS A 428 -9.75 11.52 -2.68
C HIS A 428 -10.87 12.55 -2.55
N TYR A 429 -12.14 12.13 -2.60
CA TYR A 429 -13.29 13.03 -2.52
C TYR A 429 -14.19 12.74 -1.31
N PHE A 430 -13.66 12.05 -0.29
CA PHE A 430 -14.39 11.64 0.91
C PHE A 430 -15.12 12.81 1.58
N ASP A 431 -14.40 13.92 1.79
CA ASP A 431 -14.91 15.10 2.51
C ASP A 431 -16.12 15.76 1.82
N LYS A 432 -16.28 15.53 0.51
CA LYS A 432 -17.38 16.13 -0.25
C LYS A 432 -18.71 15.37 -0.09
N LYS A 433 -18.71 14.18 0.54
CA LYS A 433 -19.90 13.31 0.69
C LYS A 433 -20.64 13.06 -0.63
N VAL A 434 -19.94 13.03 -1.78
CA VAL A 434 -20.52 12.79 -3.11
C VAL A 434 -20.14 11.39 -3.62
N GLN A 435 -21.07 10.71 -4.30
CA GLN A 435 -20.78 9.45 -4.99
C GLN A 435 -20.61 9.66 -6.50
N PRO A 436 -19.75 8.87 -7.16
CA PRO A 436 -19.61 8.93 -8.60
C PRO A 436 -20.91 8.51 -9.29
N SER A 437 -21.30 9.19 -10.37
CA SER A 437 -22.55 8.90 -11.10
C SER A 437 -22.32 8.36 -12.50
N THR A 438 -21.09 8.47 -13.01
CA THR A 438 -20.76 8.26 -14.41
C THR A 438 -19.43 7.53 -14.52
N ALA A 439 -19.34 6.55 -15.42
CA ALA A 439 -18.08 5.89 -15.72
C ALA A 439 -17.97 5.53 -17.20
N ALA A 440 -16.76 5.63 -17.74
CA ALA A 440 -16.44 5.19 -19.10
C ALA A 440 -15.15 4.39 -19.12
N TYR A 441 -15.08 3.42 -20.02
CA TYR A 441 -13.92 2.56 -20.23
C TYR A 441 -13.47 2.65 -21.69
N ALA A 442 -12.16 2.59 -21.92
CA ALA A 442 -11.60 2.35 -23.24
C ALA A 442 -10.42 1.37 -23.17
N PRO A 443 -10.38 0.33 -24.01
CA PRO A 443 -9.29 -0.63 -24.02
C PRO A 443 -8.00 -0.01 -24.56
N GLY A 444 -6.86 -0.66 -24.28
CA GLY A 444 -5.66 -0.49 -25.09
C GLY A 444 -5.78 -1.25 -26.42
N ARG A 445 -4.73 -1.22 -27.22
CA ARG A 445 -4.70 -1.88 -28.52
C ARG A 445 -3.33 -2.43 -28.86
N VAL A 446 -3.30 -3.49 -29.64
CA VAL A 446 -2.06 -4.08 -30.18
C VAL A 446 -2.17 -4.28 -31.70
N PRO A 447 -1.19 -3.82 -32.49
CA PRO A 447 -1.14 -4.12 -33.92
C PRO A 447 -0.76 -5.58 -34.19
N VAL A 448 -1.59 -6.28 -34.97
CA VAL A 448 -1.36 -7.67 -35.37
C VAL A 448 -0.63 -7.74 -36.70
N LEU A 449 -1.04 -6.94 -37.69
CA LEU A 449 -0.37 -6.75 -38.98
C LEU A 449 -0.56 -5.29 -39.44
N GLY A 450 0.34 -4.77 -40.27
CA GLY A 450 0.25 -3.39 -40.75
C GLY A 450 1.10 -2.40 -39.97
N GLU A 451 2.16 -2.85 -39.30
CA GLU A 451 2.98 -1.93 -38.52
C GLU A 451 3.58 -0.83 -39.42
N HIS A 452 3.52 0.41 -38.92
CA HIS A 452 3.94 1.64 -39.63
C HIS A 452 3.22 1.94 -40.95
N CYS A 453 2.16 1.20 -41.30
CA CYS A 453 1.40 1.46 -42.53
C CYS A 453 0.44 2.63 -42.36
N ASP A 454 -0.05 2.85 -41.15
CA ASP A 454 -1.03 3.87 -40.77
C ASP A 454 -0.58 5.31 -41.10
N SER A 455 0.64 5.68 -40.71
CA SER A 455 1.27 6.97 -41.05
C SER A 455 1.51 7.16 -42.55
N ASN A 456 1.37 6.10 -43.34
CA ASN A 456 1.53 6.09 -44.79
C ASN A 456 0.19 5.86 -45.52
N ASN A 457 -0.94 6.11 -44.84
CA ASN A 457 -2.31 5.88 -45.32
C ASN A 457 -2.58 4.44 -45.80
N GLY A 458 -1.84 3.47 -45.27
CA GLY A 458 -2.05 2.05 -45.53
C GLY A 458 -3.09 1.44 -44.60
N SER A 459 -3.44 0.18 -44.84
CA SER A 459 -4.38 -0.54 -43.99
C SER A 459 -3.67 -1.34 -42.89
N VAL A 460 -4.33 -1.56 -41.76
CA VAL A 460 -3.83 -2.30 -40.60
C VAL A 460 -4.84 -3.33 -40.08
N ILE A 461 -4.36 -4.36 -39.39
CA ILE A 461 -5.17 -5.26 -38.56
C ILE A 461 -4.70 -5.10 -37.13
N GLN A 462 -5.58 -4.61 -36.27
CA GLN A 462 -5.32 -4.39 -34.85
C GLN A 462 -6.31 -5.16 -33.99
N MET A 463 -6.04 -5.19 -32.69
CA MET A 463 -6.89 -5.83 -31.70
C MET A 463 -7.01 -4.94 -30.46
N ALA A 464 -8.24 -4.71 -29.99
CA ALA A 464 -8.47 -4.13 -28.66
C ALA A 464 -8.12 -5.14 -27.58
N LEU A 465 -7.40 -4.66 -26.57
CA LEU A 465 -6.92 -5.46 -25.45
C LEU A 465 -7.98 -5.59 -24.35
N PRO A 466 -7.93 -6.63 -23.52
CA PRO A 466 -8.75 -6.75 -22.31
C PRO A 466 -8.41 -5.77 -21.19
N MET A 467 -7.29 -5.06 -21.32
CA MET A 467 -6.77 -4.08 -20.38
C MET A 467 -6.92 -2.68 -20.98
N GLY A 468 -7.17 -1.66 -20.15
CA GLY A 468 -7.54 -0.32 -20.62
C GLY A 468 -7.62 0.72 -19.50
N SER A 469 -8.16 1.88 -19.84
CA SER A 469 -8.33 3.01 -18.94
C SER A 469 -9.81 3.19 -18.57
N THR A 470 -10.09 3.42 -17.29
CA THR A 470 -11.42 3.71 -16.76
C THR A 470 -11.44 5.10 -16.13
N ILE A 471 -12.44 5.92 -16.46
CA ILE A 471 -12.71 7.19 -15.81
C ILE A 471 -14.01 7.07 -15.02
N ILE A 472 -14.00 7.50 -13.76
CA ILE A 472 -15.16 7.49 -12.86
C ILE A 472 -15.33 8.89 -12.26
N GLY A 473 -16.55 9.43 -12.26
CA GLY A 473 -16.78 10.77 -11.74
C GLY A 473 -18.22 11.22 -11.67
N VAL A 474 -18.41 12.49 -11.30
CA VAL A 474 -19.70 13.14 -11.05
C VAL A 474 -19.61 14.64 -11.28
N LEU A 475 -20.71 15.26 -11.72
CA LEU A 475 -20.81 16.73 -11.79
C LEU A 475 -20.81 17.32 -10.37
N ASN A 476 -20.01 18.36 -10.13
CA ASN A 476 -19.89 18.99 -8.81
C ASN A 476 -20.67 20.32 -8.70
N ASN A 477 -21.39 20.73 -9.76
CA ASN A 477 -22.17 21.97 -9.85
C ASN A 477 -21.39 23.27 -9.59
N THR A 478 -20.07 23.24 -9.71
CA THR A 478 -19.21 24.42 -9.65
C THR A 478 -18.67 24.76 -11.03
N ASP A 479 -17.76 25.75 -11.13
CA ASP A 479 -16.94 25.99 -12.31
C ASP A 479 -15.56 25.29 -12.20
N ILE A 480 -15.37 24.42 -11.22
CA ILE A 480 -14.10 23.77 -10.89
C ILE A 480 -14.11 22.32 -11.37
N ILE A 481 -13.07 21.91 -12.08
CA ILE A 481 -12.84 20.52 -12.49
C ILE A 481 -11.70 19.96 -11.65
N ASN A 482 -11.94 18.88 -10.92
CA ASN A 482 -10.91 18.16 -10.18
C ASN A 482 -10.69 16.80 -10.82
N ILE A 483 -9.43 16.49 -11.12
CA ILE A 483 -9.02 15.23 -11.74
C ILE A 483 -7.93 14.62 -10.88
N VAL A 484 -8.16 13.38 -10.46
CA VAL A 484 -7.13 12.52 -9.86
C VAL A 484 -6.77 11.44 -10.88
N VAL A 485 -5.50 11.12 -11.00
CA VAL A 485 -4.98 10.01 -11.82
C VAL A 485 -4.08 9.12 -10.96
N GLU A 486 -3.94 7.85 -11.32
CA GLU A 486 -2.96 6.96 -10.66
C GLU A 486 -1.52 7.44 -10.84
N GLU A 487 -0.64 7.08 -9.90
CA GLU A 487 0.81 7.35 -9.99
C GLU A 487 1.41 6.85 -11.31
N ASP A 488 1.00 5.67 -11.79
CA ASP A 488 1.49 5.17 -13.08
C ASP A 488 1.14 6.11 -14.25
N ILE A 489 0.03 6.87 -14.17
CA ILE A 489 -0.42 7.82 -15.20
C ILE A 489 0.31 9.15 -15.01
N ALA A 490 0.44 9.61 -13.76
CA ALA A 490 1.11 10.86 -13.42
C ALA A 490 2.63 10.80 -13.65
N GLY A 491 3.23 9.62 -13.55
CA GLY A 491 4.68 9.45 -13.56
C GLY A 491 5.30 10.18 -12.37
N THR A 492 6.12 11.20 -12.64
CA THR A 492 6.73 12.05 -11.60
C THR A 492 5.91 13.30 -11.27
N GLU A 493 4.81 13.54 -11.99
CA GLU A 493 3.93 14.70 -11.75
C GLU A 493 2.98 14.43 -10.56
N PRO A 494 2.39 15.48 -9.96
CA PRO A 494 1.31 15.31 -8.98
C PRO A 494 0.16 14.49 -9.57
N THR A 495 -0.42 13.61 -8.75
CA THR A 495 -1.57 12.76 -9.12
C THR A 495 -2.90 13.51 -9.16
N HIS A 496 -2.94 14.77 -8.71
CA HIS A 496 -4.15 15.59 -8.66
C HIS A 496 -3.95 16.93 -9.36
N ALA A 497 -4.94 17.33 -10.15
CA ALA A 497 -4.98 18.64 -10.79
C ALA A 497 -6.38 19.25 -10.72
N THR A 498 -6.41 20.58 -10.55
CA THR A 498 -7.63 21.38 -10.52
C THR A 498 -7.64 22.40 -11.65
N PHE A 499 -8.75 22.52 -12.37
CA PHE A 499 -8.97 23.49 -13.43
C PHE A 499 -10.20 24.35 -13.14
N VAL A 500 -10.20 25.61 -13.60
CA VAL A 500 -11.34 26.54 -13.44
C VAL A 500 -11.89 26.92 -14.82
N LEU A 501 -13.20 26.77 -15.03
CA LEU A 501 -13.90 27.23 -16.23
C LEU A 501 -13.97 28.77 -16.25
N PRO A 502 -13.76 29.44 -17.40
CA PRO A 502 -13.61 28.91 -18.76
C PRO A 502 -12.14 28.70 -19.17
N SER A 503 -11.18 28.72 -18.23
CA SER A 503 -9.73 28.70 -18.49
C SER A 503 -9.18 27.34 -18.98
N ILE A 504 -9.98 26.58 -19.73
CA ILE A 504 -9.51 25.40 -20.49
C ILE A 504 -8.68 25.85 -21.73
N ALA A 505 -8.58 27.16 -22.01
CA ALA A 505 -8.11 27.70 -23.29
C ALA A 505 -6.59 27.70 -23.55
N ALA A 506 -5.71 27.64 -22.54
CA ALA A 506 -4.24 27.59 -22.73
C ALA A 506 -3.67 26.21 -22.34
N LEU A 507 -2.87 25.58 -23.22
CA LEU A 507 -2.06 24.43 -22.84
C LEU A 507 -0.90 24.99 -22.02
N GLU A 508 -0.49 24.29 -20.96
CA GLU A 508 0.70 24.69 -20.21
C GLU A 508 1.96 24.53 -21.07
N SER A 509 3.03 25.27 -20.74
CA SER A 509 4.28 25.30 -21.51
C SER A 509 5.02 23.96 -21.55
N ASP A 510 4.64 23.02 -20.69
CA ASP A 510 5.20 21.67 -20.66
C ASP A 510 4.40 20.75 -21.60
N ASN A 511 4.97 20.44 -22.77
CA ASN A 511 4.23 19.83 -23.86
C ASN A 511 3.79 18.37 -23.59
N GLU A 512 4.32 17.67 -22.59
CA GLU A 512 4.05 16.23 -22.35
C GLU A 512 3.27 15.91 -21.06
N SER A 513 2.74 16.91 -20.34
CA SER A 513 2.00 16.67 -19.09
C SER A 513 0.66 15.94 -19.31
N TRP A 514 0.33 15.01 -18.40
CA TRP A 514 -0.97 14.33 -18.40
C TRP A 514 -2.13 15.35 -18.29
N THR A 515 -1.93 16.45 -17.59
CA THR A 515 -2.94 17.52 -17.46
C THR A 515 -3.28 18.15 -18.81
N ASN A 516 -2.30 18.29 -19.70
CA ASN A 516 -2.48 18.81 -21.05
C ASN A 516 -3.30 17.87 -21.94
N LEU A 517 -3.22 16.54 -21.74
CA LEU A 517 -4.09 15.58 -22.43
C LEU A 517 -5.56 15.80 -22.07
N PHE A 518 -5.89 15.95 -20.79
CA PHE A 518 -7.27 16.21 -20.35
C PHE A 518 -7.76 17.57 -20.88
N ARG A 519 -6.92 18.62 -20.84
CA ARG A 519 -7.25 19.92 -21.46
C ARG A 519 -7.53 19.81 -22.95
N ALA A 520 -6.69 19.10 -23.69
CA ALA A 520 -6.83 18.92 -25.12
C ALA A 520 -8.13 18.17 -25.47
N VAL A 521 -8.47 17.11 -24.73
CA VAL A 521 -9.74 16.39 -24.91
C VAL A 521 -10.94 17.29 -24.63
N MET A 522 -10.92 18.10 -23.58
CA MET A 522 -12.00 19.05 -23.30
C MET A 522 -12.16 20.10 -24.40
N ARG A 523 -11.07 20.52 -25.05
CA ARG A 523 -11.11 21.44 -26.20
C ARG A 523 -11.66 20.83 -27.46
N THR A 524 -11.28 19.58 -27.77
CA THR A 524 -11.75 18.90 -28.97
C THR A 524 -13.08 18.18 -28.75
N PHE A 525 -13.62 18.17 -27.53
CA PHE A 525 -14.93 17.63 -27.23
C PHE A 525 -16.01 18.26 -28.12
N HIS A 526 -16.92 17.44 -28.66
CA HIS A 526 -17.97 17.93 -29.54
C HIS A 526 -19.01 18.78 -28.81
N GLY A 527 -19.27 18.46 -27.54
CA GLY A 527 -20.14 19.25 -26.68
C GLY A 527 -19.42 20.48 -26.10
N LYS A 528 -20.07 21.11 -25.12
CA LYS A 528 -19.46 22.16 -24.30
C LYS A 528 -19.31 21.66 -22.87
N VAL A 529 -18.12 21.83 -22.30
CA VAL A 529 -17.88 21.64 -20.87
C VAL A 529 -18.42 22.89 -20.15
N LEU A 530 -19.65 22.80 -19.66
CA LEU A 530 -20.38 23.94 -19.09
C LEU A 530 -20.38 23.96 -17.56
N ARG A 531 -19.97 22.86 -16.90
CA ARG A 531 -19.99 22.72 -15.44
C ARG A 531 -18.74 21.96 -14.98
N GLY A 532 -18.35 22.18 -13.74
CA GLY A 532 -17.29 21.44 -13.07
C GLY A 532 -17.68 19.99 -12.80
N PHE A 533 -16.68 19.14 -12.66
CA PHE A 533 -16.83 17.75 -12.25
C PHE A 533 -15.62 17.27 -11.45
N ASP A 534 -15.84 16.25 -10.64
CA ASP A 534 -14.80 15.53 -9.92
C ASP A 534 -14.67 14.15 -10.56
N CYS A 535 -13.46 13.74 -10.93
CA CYS A 535 -13.23 12.40 -11.47
C CYS A 535 -11.89 11.78 -11.04
N VAL A 536 -11.81 10.46 -11.16
CA VAL A 536 -10.60 9.65 -11.04
C VAL A 536 -10.36 8.88 -12.34
N ALA A 537 -9.11 8.83 -12.79
CA ALA A 537 -8.66 8.00 -13.91
C ALA A 537 -7.75 6.87 -13.42
N VAL A 538 -8.08 5.64 -13.80
CA VAL A 538 -7.32 4.41 -13.48
C VAL A 538 -7.00 3.62 -14.74
N CYS A 539 -5.87 2.91 -14.79
CA CYS A 539 -5.41 2.24 -16.00
C CYS A 539 -4.80 0.86 -15.70
N SER A 540 -5.30 -0.21 -16.32
CA SER A 540 -4.73 -1.56 -16.20
C SER A 540 -3.68 -1.88 -17.26
N LEU A 541 -3.46 -0.98 -18.21
CA LEU A 541 -2.38 -1.18 -19.17
C LEU A 541 -1.06 -1.10 -18.41
N PRO A 542 -0.16 -2.08 -18.55
CA PRO A 542 1.17 -1.98 -17.99
C PRO A 542 1.87 -0.73 -18.59
N PRO A 543 2.84 -0.13 -17.87
CA PRO A 543 3.55 1.07 -18.30
C PRO A 543 4.53 0.79 -19.46
N ILE A 544 4.08 0.05 -20.47
CA ILE A 544 4.84 -0.36 -21.63
C ILE A 544 4.43 0.50 -22.82
N THR A 545 5.42 0.96 -23.58
CA THR A 545 5.17 1.75 -24.78
C THR A 545 4.56 0.89 -25.89
N GLY A 546 3.63 1.46 -26.66
CA GLY A 546 3.09 0.79 -27.84
C GLY A 546 1.89 -0.14 -27.62
N LEU A 547 1.23 -0.12 -26.45
CA LEU A 547 -0.10 -0.74 -26.24
C LEU A 547 -1.28 0.27 -26.28
N GLY A 548 -1.00 1.52 -26.68
CA GLY A 548 -2.03 2.56 -26.84
C GLY A 548 -2.54 3.11 -25.51
N ARG A 549 -1.68 3.21 -24.48
CA ARG A 549 -2.03 3.69 -23.14
C ARG A 549 -2.59 5.12 -23.14
N THR A 550 -1.86 6.05 -23.76
CA THR A 550 -2.29 7.45 -23.92
C THR A 550 -3.59 7.54 -24.71
N THR A 551 -3.67 6.80 -25.83
CA THR A 551 -4.88 6.77 -26.69
C THR A 551 -6.09 6.20 -25.95
N SER A 552 -5.90 5.14 -25.15
CA SER A 552 -6.92 4.57 -24.27
C SER A 552 -7.42 5.61 -23.27
N LEU A 553 -6.52 6.34 -22.60
CA LEU A 553 -6.89 7.39 -21.64
C LEU A 553 -7.69 8.53 -22.31
N VAL A 554 -7.22 9.01 -23.47
CA VAL A 554 -7.88 10.06 -24.27
C VAL A 554 -9.30 9.63 -24.67
N VAL A 555 -9.47 8.40 -25.18
CA VAL A 555 -10.78 7.89 -25.60
C VAL A 555 -11.68 7.62 -24.39
N ALA A 556 -11.15 7.08 -23.29
CA ALA A 556 -11.92 6.85 -22.06
C ALA A 556 -12.47 8.18 -21.51
N PHE A 557 -11.62 9.21 -21.45
CA PHE A 557 -12.01 10.52 -20.97
C PHE A 557 -12.98 11.24 -21.92
N TYR A 558 -12.78 11.18 -23.24
CA TYR A 558 -13.75 11.70 -24.20
C TYR A 558 -15.12 11.02 -24.01
N THR A 559 -15.14 9.69 -23.88
CA THR A 559 -16.36 8.91 -23.65
C THR A 559 -17.01 9.28 -22.33
N PHE A 560 -16.23 9.49 -21.26
CA PHE A 560 -16.72 9.97 -19.99
C PHE A 560 -17.44 11.33 -20.12
N LEU A 561 -16.88 12.27 -20.88
CA LEU A 561 -17.56 13.55 -21.15
C LEU A 561 -18.86 13.37 -21.93
N GLU A 562 -18.92 12.45 -22.91
CA GLU A 562 -20.17 12.12 -23.61
C GLU A 562 -21.25 11.62 -22.64
N CYS A 563 -20.87 10.71 -21.74
CA CYS A 563 -21.76 10.15 -20.71
C CYS A 563 -22.20 11.19 -19.68
N LEU A 564 -21.25 12.00 -19.18
CA LEU A 564 -21.46 12.98 -18.13
C LEU A 564 -22.39 14.11 -18.60
N TYR A 565 -22.17 14.61 -19.81
CA TYR A 565 -22.96 15.70 -20.41
C TYR A 565 -24.13 15.22 -21.29
N LYS A 566 -24.29 13.90 -21.45
CA LYS A 566 -25.29 13.28 -22.34
C LYS A 566 -25.21 13.83 -23.77
N ASN A 567 -24.00 14.10 -24.25
CA ASN A 567 -23.72 14.67 -25.56
C ASN A 567 -22.86 13.70 -26.36
N TYR A 568 -23.54 12.73 -26.98
CA TYR A 568 -22.90 11.64 -27.72
C TYR A 568 -22.74 12.00 -29.19
N ILE A 569 -21.57 11.71 -29.75
CA ILE A 569 -21.36 11.82 -31.19
C ILE A 569 -21.83 10.55 -31.89
N SER A 570 -22.65 10.70 -32.93
CA SER A 570 -23.20 9.54 -33.66
C SER A 570 -22.20 8.87 -34.59
N SER A 571 -21.13 9.57 -34.95
CA SER A 571 -20.10 9.12 -35.89
C SER A 571 -18.82 8.77 -35.14
N TRP A 572 -18.48 7.48 -35.12
CA TRP A 572 -17.24 6.97 -34.55
C TRP A 572 -15.99 7.56 -35.23
N THR A 573 -16.03 7.82 -36.54
CA THR A 573 -14.94 8.50 -37.26
C THR A 573 -14.76 9.94 -36.77
N CYS A 574 -15.85 10.66 -36.49
CA CYS A 574 -15.76 11.99 -35.91
C CYS A 574 -15.21 11.97 -34.48
N LYS A 575 -15.60 10.98 -33.67
CA LYS A 575 -15.03 10.76 -32.33
C LYS A 575 -13.53 10.52 -32.42
N ALA A 576 -13.10 9.58 -33.27
CA ALA A 576 -11.71 9.24 -33.45
C ALA A 576 -10.87 10.43 -33.91
N LYS A 577 -11.36 11.24 -34.86
CA LYS A 577 -10.68 12.46 -35.31
C LYS A 577 -10.50 13.47 -34.17
N ARG A 578 -11.49 13.65 -33.30
CA ARG A 578 -11.39 14.59 -32.17
C ARG A 578 -10.43 14.10 -31.10
N CYS A 579 -10.46 12.82 -30.77
CA CYS A 579 -9.50 12.20 -29.86
C CYS A 579 -8.07 12.28 -30.42
N PHE A 580 -7.89 11.95 -31.70
CA PHE A 580 -6.62 12.07 -32.41
C PHE A 580 -6.09 13.49 -32.38
N LEU A 581 -6.92 14.48 -32.71
CA LEU A 581 -6.56 15.90 -32.61
C LEU A 581 -6.19 16.34 -31.19
N ALA A 582 -6.84 15.79 -30.16
CA ALA A 582 -6.47 16.09 -28.77
C ALA A 582 -5.10 15.52 -28.42
N GLN A 583 -4.80 14.29 -28.84
CA GLN A 583 -3.49 13.68 -28.58
C GLN A 583 -2.38 14.43 -29.35
N GLU A 584 -2.60 14.78 -30.62
CA GLU A 584 -1.65 15.55 -31.45
C GLU A 584 -1.33 16.96 -30.90
N MET A 585 -2.25 17.57 -30.14
CA MET A 585 -2.00 18.86 -29.49
C MET A 585 -0.96 18.79 -28.36
N VAL A 586 -0.65 17.58 -27.87
CA VAL A 586 0.23 17.32 -26.73
C VAL A 586 1.45 16.54 -27.20
N ASP A 587 1.23 15.37 -27.83
CA ASP A 587 2.28 14.52 -28.37
C ASP A 587 1.94 14.09 -29.80
N SER A 588 2.62 14.71 -30.77
CA SER A 588 2.48 14.42 -32.20
C SER A 588 3.34 13.24 -32.68
N SER A 589 4.16 12.63 -31.80
CA SER A 589 5.20 11.68 -32.21
C SER A 589 4.74 10.22 -32.16
N THR A 590 3.61 9.92 -31.51
CA THR A 590 3.18 8.54 -31.24
C THR A 590 1.74 8.21 -31.65
N SER A 591 0.95 9.18 -32.08
CA SER A 591 -0.49 9.02 -32.25
C SER A 591 -0.87 8.59 -33.68
N SER A 592 -1.84 7.68 -33.78
CA SER A 592 -2.38 7.21 -35.06
C SER A 592 -3.89 7.22 -35.04
N ILE A 593 -4.50 7.68 -36.14
CA ILE A 593 -5.96 7.61 -36.27
C ILE A 593 -6.46 6.17 -36.26
N ALA A 594 -5.65 5.21 -36.71
CA ALA A 594 -6.00 3.79 -36.70
C ALA A 594 -6.17 3.26 -35.27
N ASP A 595 -5.33 3.72 -34.34
CA ASP A 595 -5.38 3.32 -32.94
C ASP A 595 -6.68 3.78 -32.27
N HIS A 596 -7.03 5.05 -32.51
CA HIS A 596 -8.28 5.63 -32.03
C HIS A 596 -9.49 4.88 -32.61
N LEU A 597 -9.47 4.62 -33.91
CA LEU A 597 -10.52 3.87 -34.58
C LEU A 597 -10.68 2.47 -33.99
N THR A 598 -9.59 1.73 -33.81
CA THR A 598 -9.60 0.40 -33.18
C THR A 598 -10.17 0.46 -31.78
N ILE A 599 -9.68 1.37 -30.92
CA ILE A 599 -10.15 1.48 -29.54
C ILE A 599 -11.64 1.84 -29.47
N ILE A 600 -12.15 2.61 -30.43
CA ILE A 600 -13.57 3.03 -30.44
C ILE A 600 -14.50 1.95 -31.02
N THR A 601 -14.06 1.20 -32.04
CA THR A 601 -14.96 0.40 -32.89
C THR A 601 -14.77 -1.11 -32.79
N SER A 602 -13.78 -1.58 -32.03
CA SER A 602 -13.51 -3.03 -31.90
C SER A 602 -14.71 -3.79 -31.38
N CYS A 603 -14.89 -5.01 -31.89
CA CYS A 603 -15.97 -5.90 -31.51
C CYS A 603 -15.39 -7.09 -30.72
N GLU A 604 -16.06 -7.51 -29.65
CA GLU A 604 -15.61 -8.68 -28.89
C GLU A 604 -15.45 -9.92 -29.80
N GLY A 605 -14.31 -10.61 -29.65
CA GLY A 605 -14.00 -11.80 -30.45
C GLY A 605 -13.66 -11.54 -31.91
N SER A 606 -13.38 -10.29 -32.29
CA SER A 606 -12.99 -9.94 -33.66
C SER A 606 -11.70 -9.13 -33.69
N LEU A 607 -10.89 -9.36 -34.74
CA LEU A 607 -9.79 -8.47 -35.10
C LEU A 607 -10.33 -7.29 -35.90
N THR A 608 -9.77 -6.11 -35.72
CA THR A 608 -10.25 -4.87 -36.32
C THR A 608 -9.36 -4.50 -37.50
N TYR A 609 -9.92 -4.54 -38.70
CA TYR A 609 -9.29 -3.98 -39.89
C TYR A 609 -9.59 -2.50 -40.00
N VAL A 610 -8.57 -1.68 -40.21
CA VAL A 610 -8.72 -0.25 -40.45
C VAL A 610 -8.01 0.09 -41.76
N ASP A 611 -8.73 0.71 -42.69
CA ASP A 611 -8.12 1.36 -43.85
C ASP A 611 -7.89 2.84 -43.53
N CYS A 612 -6.62 3.27 -43.45
CA CYS A 612 -6.31 4.64 -43.05
C CYS A 612 -6.52 5.67 -44.17
N TRP A 613 -6.72 5.23 -45.42
CA TRP A 613 -7.01 6.13 -46.55
C TRP A 613 -8.47 6.59 -46.52
N ASP A 614 -9.40 5.64 -46.46
CA ASP A 614 -10.85 5.93 -46.46
C ASP A 614 -11.47 5.97 -45.05
N LEU A 615 -10.69 5.65 -44.02
CA LEU A 615 -11.13 5.49 -42.62
C LEU A 615 -12.21 4.41 -42.45
N GLU A 616 -12.22 3.42 -43.34
CA GLU A 616 -13.15 2.29 -43.27
C GLU A 616 -12.70 1.31 -42.17
N VAL A 617 -13.65 0.85 -41.36
CA VAL A 617 -13.39 -0.15 -40.31
C VAL A 617 -14.24 -1.39 -40.49
N LYS A 618 -13.62 -2.57 -40.35
CA LYS A 618 -14.29 -3.87 -40.45
C LYS A 618 -13.84 -4.81 -39.33
N CYS A 619 -14.76 -5.26 -38.48
CA CYS A 619 -14.52 -6.37 -37.54
C CYS A 619 -14.47 -7.72 -38.29
N GLN A 620 -13.41 -8.50 -38.10
CA GLN A 620 -13.24 -9.85 -38.64
C GLN A 620 -13.26 -10.87 -37.51
N PRO A 621 -14.24 -11.80 -37.48
CA PRO A 621 -14.34 -12.79 -36.41
C PRO A 621 -13.07 -13.64 -36.26
N PHE A 622 -12.60 -13.78 -35.03
CA PHE A 622 -11.42 -14.56 -34.69
C PHE A 622 -11.83 -15.86 -33.94
N PRO A 623 -11.25 -17.03 -34.28
CA PRO A 623 -11.59 -18.32 -33.65
C PRO A 623 -11.04 -18.46 -32.23
N MET A 624 -11.53 -17.65 -31.30
CA MET A 624 -11.06 -17.57 -29.91
C MET A 624 -11.12 -18.89 -29.14
N LYS A 625 -11.94 -19.88 -29.52
CA LYS A 625 -11.97 -21.16 -28.78
C LYS A 625 -10.72 -22.01 -28.99
N GLU A 626 -10.10 -21.89 -30.16
CA GLU A 626 -8.99 -22.74 -30.60
C GLU A 626 -7.64 -22.03 -30.48
N TYR A 627 -7.64 -20.70 -30.58
CA TYR A 627 -6.43 -19.89 -30.61
C TYR A 627 -6.53 -18.71 -29.65
N ALA A 628 -5.37 -18.25 -29.18
CA ALA A 628 -5.21 -17.04 -28.39
C ALA A 628 -3.91 -16.33 -28.78
N PHE A 629 -3.74 -15.10 -28.29
CA PHE A 629 -2.48 -14.38 -28.40
C PHE A 629 -1.76 -14.37 -27.06
N LEU A 630 -0.43 -14.50 -27.10
CA LEU A 630 0.46 -14.21 -25.98
C LEU A 630 1.16 -12.89 -26.27
N LEU A 631 0.94 -11.91 -25.40
CA LEU A 631 1.71 -10.67 -25.38
C LEU A 631 2.85 -10.86 -24.40
N CYS A 632 4.08 -10.86 -24.90
CA CYS A 632 5.29 -11.02 -24.10
C CYS A 632 6.01 -9.68 -24.00
N ASP A 633 6.41 -9.27 -22.79
CA ASP A 633 7.17 -8.05 -22.53
C ASP A 633 8.46 -8.40 -21.79
N SER A 634 9.60 -7.93 -22.32
CA SER A 634 10.92 -8.15 -21.72
C SER A 634 11.22 -7.25 -20.52
N ASN A 635 10.39 -6.26 -20.19
CA ASN A 635 10.54 -5.38 -19.00
C ASN A 635 11.94 -4.74 -18.87
N LEU A 636 12.59 -4.45 -20.00
CA LEU A 636 13.92 -3.83 -20.04
C LEU A 636 13.78 -2.41 -20.58
N GLU A 637 14.25 -1.42 -19.82
CA GLU A 637 14.39 -0.06 -20.29
C GLU A 637 15.50 0.06 -21.34
N ARG A 638 15.30 0.99 -22.28
CA ARG A 638 15.92 1.01 -23.61
C ARG A 638 17.45 1.14 -23.63
N SER A 639 17.99 0.73 -24.79
CA SER A 639 19.15 1.39 -25.44
C SER A 639 18.91 1.58 -26.96
N GLY A 640 18.70 2.83 -27.42
CA GLY A 640 18.98 3.25 -28.82
C GLY A 640 17.86 3.24 -29.89
N ALA A 641 16.94 2.27 -29.96
CA ALA A 641 16.05 2.10 -31.14
C ALA A 641 15.01 3.23 -31.33
N GLY A 642 14.50 3.82 -30.24
CA GLY A 642 13.55 4.96 -30.31
C GLY A 642 14.12 6.24 -30.92
N LEU A 643 15.45 6.43 -30.90
CA LEU A 643 16.11 7.61 -31.49
C LEU A 643 16.10 7.60 -33.03
N MET A 644 15.99 6.41 -33.65
CA MET A 644 16.04 6.25 -35.11
C MET A 644 14.66 6.41 -35.77
N PHE A 645 13.58 6.34 -34.98
CA PHE A 645 12.21 6.28 -35.48
C PHE A 645 11.75 7.54 -36.27
N PRO A 646 11.99 8.78 -35.81
CA PRO A 646 11.67 9.97 -36.59
C PRO A 646 12.41 10.01 -37.94
N GLY A 647 13.66 9.52 -37.96
CA GLY A 647 14.45 9.39 -39.19
C GLY A 647 13.78 8.47 -40.22
N HIS A 648 13.26 7.32 -39.78
CA HIS A 648 12.59 6.37 -40.66
C HIS A 648 11.25 6.91 -41.20
N GLN A 649 10.51 7.68 -40.41
CA GLN A 649 9.30 8.37 -40.89
C GLN A 649 9.65 9.42 -41.95
N ASN A 650 10.69 10.22 -41.75
CA ASN A 650 11.17 11.19 -42.73
C ASN A 650 11.59 10.51 -44.05
N GLU A 651 12.30 9.38 -44.00
CA GLU A 651 12.63 8.61 -45.19
C GLU A 651 11.39 8.15 -45.98
N CYS A 652 10.32 7.75 -45.28
CA CYS A 652 9.04 7.42 -45.93
C CYS A 652 8.37 8.64 -46.56
N LEU A 653 8.37 9.79 -45.88
CA LEU A 653 7.78 11.03 -46.37
C LEU A 653 8.52 11.54 -47.61
N GLU A 654 9.85 11.62 -47.56
CA GLU A 654 10.68 12.01 -48.70
C GLU A 654 10.49 11.05 -49.89
N LEU A 655 10.37 9.73 -49.64
CA LEU A 655 10.07 8.77 -50.69
C LEU A 655 8.69 9.02 -51.33
N GLN A 656 7.68 9.39 -50.54
CA GLN A 656 6.36 9.75 -51.04
C GLN A 656 6.37 11.02 -51.88
N GLU A 657 7.17 12.01 -51.52
CA GLU A 657 7.33 13.23 -52.33
C GLU A 657 7.94 12.93 -53.71
N ILE A 658 8.84 11.94 -53.78
CA ILE A 658 9.52 11.57 -55.02
C ILE A 658 8.65 10.65 -55.90
N LEU A 659 7.97 9.66 -55.32
CA LEU A 659 7.30 8.59 -56.06
C LEU A 659 5.77 8.61 -56.00
N GLY A 660 5.20 9.49 -55.17
CA GLY A 660 3.78 9.47 -54.81
C GLY A 660 3.46 8.45 -53.71
N PRO A 661 2.17 8.25 -53.40
CA PRO A 661 1.74 7.43 -52.26
C PRO A 661 2.29 6.00 -52.30
N LEU A 662 2.99 5.58 -51.25
CA LEU A 662 3.69 4.27 -51.22
C LEU A 662 2.75 3.09 -51.42
N ILE A 663 1.52 3.21 -50.95
CA ILE A 663 0.49 2.16 -51.04
C ILE A 663 0.06 1.88 -52.49
N LEU A 664 0.28 2.83 -53.41
CA LEU A 664 -0.05 2.71 -54.83
C LEU A 664 1.14 2.24 -55.69
N LEU A 665 2.30 2.00 -55.06
CA LEU A 665 3.52 1.59 -55.77
C LEU A 665 3.53 0.08 -56.01
N THR A 666 4.07 -0.31 -57.18
CA THR A 666 4.41 -1.69 -57.47
C THR A 666 5.91 -1.92 -57.27
N LYS A 667 6.31 -3.19 -57.07
CA LYS A 667 7.72 -3.58 -56.95
C LYS A 667 8.57 -3.13 -58.14
N GLU A 668 7.96 -3.05 -59.32
CA GLU A 668 8.61 -2.56 -60.55
C GLU A 668 8.81 -1.05 -60.51
N LYS A 669 7.78 -0.26 -60.14
CA LYS A 669 7.90 1.19 -60.01
C LYS A 669 8.95 1.63 -58.99
N LEU A 670 9.04 0.93 -57.86
CA LEU A 670 10.06 1.20 -56.84
C LEU A 670 11.49 0.96 -57.39
N LYS A 671 11.68 -0.07 -58.21
CA LYS A 671 12.97 -0.39 -58.86
C LYS A 671 13.31 0.50 -60.06
N VAL A 672 12.31 1.08 -60.72
CA VAL A 672 12.56 2.00 -61.84
C VAL A 672 13.15 3.31 -61.29
N ALA A 673 12.64 3.79 -60.16
CA ALA A 673 13.15 4.99 -59.52
C ALA A 673 14.55 4.86 -58.91
N THR A 674 14.98 3.65 -58.54
CA THR A 674 16.35 3.41 -58.04
C THR A 674 17.45 3.72 -59.04
N ASN A 675 17.13 3.81 -60.32
CA ASN A 675 18.12 4.08 -61.36
C ASN A 675 18.36 5.59 -61.61
N GLU A 676 17.64 6.49 -60.93
CA GLU A 676 17.74 7.94 -61.13
C GLU A 676 18.64 8.68 -60.11
N GLY A 677 19.31 7.96 -59.18
CA GLY A 677 20.27 8.56 -58.22
C GLY A 677 19.64 9.44 -57.12
N ARG A 678 18.32 9.55 -57.06
CA ARG A 678 17.57 10.41 -56.12
C ARG A 678 17.13 9.71 -54.82
N LEU A 679 17.27 8.39 -54.72
CA LEU A 679 16.76 7.58 -53.60
C LEU A 679 17.91 6.99 -52.76
N SER A 680 17.83 7.15 -51.45
CA SER A 680 18.78 6.53 -50.53
C SER A 680 18.49 5.03 -50.34
N ALA A 681 19.49 4.26 -49.89
CA ALA A 681 19.28 2.86 -49.56
C ALA A 681 18.25 2.66 -48.42
N GLY A 682 18.20 3.58 -47.45
CA GLY A 682 17.24 3.58 -46.35
C GLY A 682 15.81 3.73 -46.85
N MET A 683 15.54 4.77 -47.65
CA MET A 683 14.22 5.00 -48.28
C MET A 683 13.68 3.74 -48.96
N LEU A 684 14.50 3.05 -49.75
CA LEU A 684 14.09 1.86 -50.48
C LEU A 684 13.72 0.70 -49.58
N LYS A 685 14.46 0.52 -48.49
CA LYS A 685 14.13 -0.47 -47.47
C LYS A 685 12.80 -0.12 -46.80
N ARG A 686 12.59 1.14 -46.37
CA ARG A 686 11.32 1.58 -45.75
C ARG A 686 10.13 1.41 -46.69
N GLY A 687 10.23 1.90 -47.93
CA GLY A 687 9.20 1.73 -48.95
C GLY A 687 8.90 0.26 -49.26
N THR A 688 9.92 -0.60 -49.28
CA THR A 688 9.74 -2.05 -49.44
C THR A 688 8.98 -2.68 -48.28
N HIS A 689 9.24 -2.25 -47.04
CA HIS A 689 8.47 -2.70 -45.88
C HIS A 689 7.01 -2.32 -46.01
N ILE A 690 6.70 -1.02 -46.20
CA ILE A 690 5.31 -0.50 -46.27
C ILE A 690 4.50 -1.21 -47.36
N MET A 691 5.01 -1.28 -48.59
CA MET A 691 4.31 -1.92 -49.72
C MET A 691 4.01 -3.41 -49.44
N LYS A 692 4.99 -4.14 -48.89
CA LYS A 692 4.80 -5.57 -48.58
C LYS A 692 3.92 -5.77 -47.34
N GLU A 693 3.97 -4.88 -46.36
CA GLU A 693 3.18 -4.98 -45.14
C GLU A 693 1.69 -4.77 -45.42
N VAL A 694 1.34 -3.79 -46.27
CA VAL A 694 -0.03 -3.62 -46.77
C VAL A 694 -0.51 -4.89 -47.49
N THR A 695 0.36 -5.51 -48.32
CA THR A 695 0.04 -6.78 -48.97
C THR A 695 -0.20 -7.91 -47.94
N ARG A 696 0.62 -7.98 -46.88
CA ARG A 696 0.47 -8.95 -45.80
C ARG A 696 -0.83 -8.74 -45.02
N VAL A 697 -1.27 -7.49 -44.84
CA VAL A 697 -2.58 -7.18 -44.23
C VAL A 697 -3.72 -7.78 -45.03
N TYR A 698 -3.76 -7.56 -46.36
CA TYR A 698 -4.80 -8.15 -47.22
C TYR A 698 -4.75 -9.69 -47.23
N GLN A 699 -3.55 -10.28 -47.26
CA GLN A 699 -3.37 -11.73 -47.15
C GLN A 699 -3.84 -12.25 -45.79
N GLY A 700 -3.60 -11.50 -44.71
CA GLY A 700 -4.03 -11.82 -43.36
C GLY A 700 -5.56 -11.83 -43.24
N LEU A 701 -6.25 -10.84 -43.81
CA LEU A 701 -7.72 -10.83 -43.89
C LEU A 701 -8.26 -12.07 -44.60
N ARG A 702 -7.62 -12.45 -45.72
CA ARG A 702 -8.00 -13.65 -46.47
C ARG A 702 -7.78 -14.91 -45.62
N ALA A 703 -6.66 -15.01 -44.91
CA ALA A 703 -6.35 -16.13 -44.04
C ALA A 703 -7.38 -16.28 -42.91
N ILE A 704 -7.77 -15.16 -42.26
CA ILE A 704 -8.83 -15.14 -41.23
C ILE A 704 -10.16 -15.65 -41.80
N ARG A 705 -10.58 -15.13 -42.96
CA ARG A 705 -11.86 -15.54 -43.61
C ARG A 705 -11.87 -17.01 -44.01
N MET A 706 -10.72 -17.55 -44.41
CA MET A 706 -10.57 -18.95 -44.77
C MET A 706 -10.31 -19.86 -43.55
N LYS A 707 -10.23 -19.29 -42.34
CA LYS A 707 -9.83 -19.97 -41.10
C LYS A 707 -8.45 -20.64 -41.16
N ASP A 708 -7.57 -20.14 -42.02
CA ASP A 708 -6.18 -20.62 -42.15
C ASP A 708 -5.27 -19.86 -41.17
N MET A 709 -5.35 -20.23 -39.89
CA MET A 709 -4.56 -19.58 -38.84
C MET A 709 -3.06 -19.88 -38.97
N GLN A 710 -2.68 -20.96 -39.65
CA GLN A 710 -1.28 -21.28 -39.94
C GLN A 710 -0.70 -20.26 -40.92
N ALA A 711 -1.41 -19.97 -42.01
CA ALA A 711 -1.00 -18.92 -42.95
C ALA A 711 -0.98 -17.55 -42.27
N PHE A 712 -1.95 -17.25 -41.40
CA PHE A 712 -1.98 -16.01 -40.65
C PHE A 712 -0.76 -15.86 -39.72
N GLY A 713 -0.40 -16.90 -38.98
CA GLY A 713 0.81 -16.91 -38.14
C GLY A 713 2.11 -16.74 -38.94
N LEU A 714 2.22 -17.38 -40.11
CA LEU A 714 3.37 -17.18 -41.00
C LEU A 714 3.48 -15.73 -41.50
N LEU A 715 2.36 -15.06 -41.77
CA LEU A 715 2.35 -13.64 -42.14
C LEU A 715 2.83 -12.74 -40.99
N MET A 716 2.49 -13.07 -39.74
CA MET A 716 3.04 -12.37 -38.57
C MET A 716 4.57 -12.48 -38.52
N LEU A 717 5.12 -13.69 -38.71
CA LEU A 717 6.58 -13.89 -38.73
C LEU A 717 7.25 -13.15 -39.91
N GLN A 718 6.61 -13.14 -41.09
CA GLN A 718 7.10 -12.36 -42.24
C GLN A 718 7.09 -10.85 -41.98
N SER A 719 6.08 -10.35 -41.26
CA SER A 719 6.01 -8.96 -40.80
C SER A 719 7.19 -8.66 -39.87
N HIS A 720 7.48 -9.52 -38.88
CA HIS A 720 8.66 -9.40 -38.01
C HIS A 720 9.97 -9.31 -38.80
N ASN A 721 10.22 -10.25 -39.72
CA ASN A 721 11.45 -10.23 -40.52
C ASN A 721 11.54 -8.96 -41.36
N SER A 722 10.42 -8.47 -41.87
CA SER A 722 10.40 -7.20 -42.61
C SER A 722 10.70 -5.99 -41.72
N LEU A 723 10.25 -5.98 -40.46
CA LEU A 723 10.57 -4.92 -39.49
C LEU A 723 12.06 -4.93 -39.15
N VAL A 724 12.67 -6.11 -39.00
CA VAL A 724 14.12 -6.27 -38.75
C VAL A 724 14.95 -5.86 -39.97
N GLU A 725 14.65 -6.38 -41.16
CA GLU A 725 15.51 -6.25 -42.35
C GLU A 725 15.27 -4.98 -43.16
N ASN A 726 14.00 -4.56 -43.27
CA ASN A 726 13.58 -3.49 -44.18
C ASN A 726 13.16 -2.22 -43.45
N TYR A 727 12.54 -2.33 -42.27
CA TYR A 727 12.23 -1.15 -41.46
C TYR A 727 13.34 -0.81 -40.45
N GLU A 728 14.23 -1.77 -40.18
CA GLU A 728 15.39 -1.65 -39.30
C GLU A 728 15.05 -1.15 -37.89
N ILE A 729 13.87 -1.53 -37.40
CA ILE A 729 13.49 -1.35 -36.02
C ILE A 729 13.52 -2.72 -35.36
N HIS A 730 14.49 -2.92 -34.48
CA HIS A 730 14.59 -4.17 -33.75
C HIS A 730 15.50 -4.00 -32.54
N GLU A 731 15.12 -4.66 -31.46
CA GLU A 731 16.01 -4.90 -30.34
C GLU A 731 16.36 -6.38 -30.26
N TRP A 732 17.53 -6.67 -29.69
CA TRP A 732 17.99 -8.05 -29.50
C TRP A 732 16.99 -8.88 -28.69
N ASN A 733 16.43 -8.29 -27.64
CA ASN A 733 15.48 -8.94 -26.74
C ASN A 733 14.20 -9.39 -27.47
N GLN A 734 13.63 -8.54 -28.32
CA GLN A 734 12.46 -8.89 -29.12
C GLN A 734 12.76 -9.99 -30.13
N LYS A 735 13.92 -9.94 -30.80
CA LYS A 735 14.34 -11.01 -31.73
C LYS A 735 14.50 -12.34 -30.99
N GLN A 736 15.10 -12.31 -29.80
CA GLN A 736 15.24 -13.48 -28.95
C GLN A 736 13.87 -14.02 -28.52
N LEU A 737 12.95 -13.16 -28.05
CA LEU A 737 11.60 -13.57 -27.66
C LEU A 737 10.81 -14.18 -28.83
N VAL A 738 10.87 -13.58 -30.02
CA VAL A 738 10.23 -14.14 -31.23
C VAL A 738 10.83 -15.51 -31.57
N ALA A 739 12.15 -15.65 -31.57
CA ALA A 739 12.81 -16.93 -31.84
C ALA A 739 12.45 -18.01 -30.82
N LEU A 740 12.42 -17.64 -29.53
CA LEU A 740 12.03 -18.54 -28.44
C LEU A 740 10.56 -18.95 -28.54
N ALA A 741 9.67 -18.02 -28.87
CA ALA A 741 8.25 -18.31 -29.08
C ALA A 741 8.04 -19.25 -30.28
N MET A 742 8.68 -18.97 -31.42
CA MET A 742 8.59 -19.81 -32.62
C MET A 742 9.15 -21.22 -32.42
N ALA A 743 10.02 -21.42 -31.42
CA ALA A 743 10.55 -22.75 -31.07
C ALA A 743 9.58 -23.59 -30.21
N GLN A 744 8.46 -23.03 -29.76
CA GLN A 744 7.49 -23.75 -28.91
C GLN A 744 6.45 -24.49 -29.72
N THR A 745 6.03 -25.64 -29.20
CA THR A 745 4.92 -26.42 -29.77
C THR A 745 3.64 -25.59 -29.77
N GLY A 746 2.87 -25.65 -30.87
CA GLY A 746 1.58 -24.98 -30.99
C GLY A 746 1.63 -23.49 -31.32
N VAL A 747 2.81 -22.88 -31.37
CA VAL A 747 2.99 -21.50 -31.85
C VAL A 747 2.93 -21.46 -33.37
N LEU A 748 2.08 -20.60 -33.92
CA LEU A 748 1.87 -20.46 -35.37
C LEU A 748 2.66 -19.31 -35.97
N GLY A 749 2.91 -18.27 -35.17
CA GLY A 749 3.56 -17.04 -35.59
C GLY A 749 3.86 -16.15 -34.41
N SER A 750 4.96 -15.40 -34.49
CA SER A 750 5.34 -14.41 -33.49
C SER A 750 6.00 -13.22 -34.16
N LYS A 751 5.76 -12.03 -33.62
CA LYS A 751 6.37 -10.79 -34.11
C LYS A 751 6.60 -9.79 -32.99
N MET A 752 7.48 -8.82 -33.23
CA MET A 752 7.52 -7.59 -32.43
C MET A 752 6.25 -6.77 -32.68
N THR A 753 5.79 -6.02 -31.68
CA THR A 753 4.58 -5.20 -31.79
C THR A 753 4.72 -3.90 -31.02
N GLY A 754 4.05 -2.85 -31.49
CA GLY A 754 4.10 -1.50 -30.93
C GLY A 754 5.12 -0.61 -31.65
N SER A 755 5.29 0.61 -31.13
CA SER A 755 6.29 1.58 -31.65
C SER A 755 7.70 0.98 -31.67
N ALA A 756 8.63 1.60 -32.40
CA ALA A 756 10.07 1.23 -32.46
C ALA A 756 10.83 1.26 -31.11
N SER A 757 10.07 1.48 -30.04
CA SER A 757 10.40 1.81 -28.67
C SER A 757 9.85 0.75 -27.69
N SER A 758 8.99 -0.13 -28.19
CA SER A 758 8.29 -1.19 -27.45
C SER A 758 9.21 -2.37 -27.17
N SER A 759 9.10 -2.96 -25.98
CA SER A 759 9.74 -4.22 -25.58
C SER A 759 8.87 -5.45 -25.89
N CYS A 760 7.68 -5.25 -26.49
CA CYS A 760 6.68 -6.30 -26.63
C CYS A 760 6.85 -7.16 -27.88
N THR A 761 6.44 -8.43 -27.76
CA THR A 761 6.15 -9.34 -28.87
C THR A 761 4.74 -9.90 -28.76
N LEU A 762 4.12 -10.15 -29.91
CA LEU A 762 2.79 -10.75 -30.03
C LEU A 762 2.92 -12.11 -30.71
N THR A 763 2.44 -13.15 -30.02
CA THR A 763 2.56 -14.55 -30.46
C THR A 763 1.18 -15.16 -30.62
N LEU A 764 0.88 -15.72 -31.79
CA LEU A 764 -0.31 -16.52 -32.04
C LEU A 764 -0.05 -17.99 -31.69
N VAL A 765 -0.87 -18.55 -30.82
CA VAL A 765 -0.69 -19.92 -30.30
C VAL A 765 -2.02 -20.66 -30.24
N LYS A 766 -1.99 -21.98 -30.43
CA LYS A 766 -3.13 -22.86 -30.13
C LYS A 766 -3.38 -22.89 -28.62
N ARG A 767 -4.63 -22.76 -28.20
CA ARG A 767 -4.98 -22.69 -26.77
C ARG A 767 -4.50 -23.89 -25.97
N GLU A 768 -4.62 -25.07 -26.55
CA GLU A 768 -4.17 -26.34 -25.94
C GLU A 768 -2.68 -26.36 -25.61
N HIS A 769 -1.87 -25.47 -26.20
CA HIS A 769 -0.42 -25.40 -26.04
C HIS A 769 0.08 -24.14 -25.31
N ILE A 770 -0.82 -23.32 -24.76
CA ILE A 770 -0.44 -22.06 -24.06
C ILE A 770 0.49 -22.35 -22.89
N LYS A 771 0.17 -23.36 -22.06
CA LYS A 771 0.94 -23.67 -20.86
C LYS A 771 2.37 -24.09 -21.20
N GLU A 772 2.54 -24.95 -22.19
CA GLU A 772 3.84 -25.41 -22.69
C GLU A 772 4.62 -24.26 -23.31
N ALA A 773 3.97 -23.44 -24.15
CA ALA A 773 4.62 -22.30 -24.78
C ALA A 773 5.11 -21.27 -23.76
N VAL A 774 4.28 -20.90 -22.78
CA VAL A 774 4.64 -19.97 -21.69
C VAL A 774 5.79 -20.53 -20.85
N ALA A 775 5.73 -21.81 -20.47
CA ALA A 775 6.80 -22.45 -19.70
C ALA A 775 8.11 -22.50 -20.49
N GLY A 776 8.04 -22.83 -21.78
CA GLY A 776 9.21 -22.94 -22.65
C GLY A 776 9.86 -21.60 -22.98
N ILE A 777 9.09 -20.51 -23.10
CA ILE A 777 9.62 -19.15 -23.23
C ILE A 777 10.32 -18.74 -21.94
N ARG A 778 9.66 -18.90 -20.78
CA ARG A 778 10.22 -18.51 -19.47
C ARG A 778 11.49 -19.28 -19.09
N CYS A 779 11.54 -20.57 -19.40
CA CYS A 779 12.70 -21.42 -19.08
C CYS A 779 13.95 -21.04 -19.89
N LYS A 780 13.77 -20.52 -21.11
CA LYS A 780 14.88 -20.25 -22.04
C LYS A 780 15.25 -18.78 -22.17
N TYR A 781 14.37 -17.87 -21.76
CA TYR A 781 14.66 -16.44 -21.75
C TYR A 781 15.46 -16.09 -20.50
N THR A 782 16.62 -15.47 -20.68
CA THR A 782 17.55 -15.17 -19.58
C THR A 782 17.15 -13.94 -18.77
N GLY A 783 16.27 -13.08 -19.31
CA GLY A 783 15.70 -11.92 -18.61
C GLY A 783 14.37 -12.24 -17.93
N HIS A 784 13.84 -11.28 -17.18
CA HIS A 784 12.47 -11.36 -16.67
C HIS A 784 11.49 -11.07 -17.82
N VAL A 785 10.52 -11.95 -18.06
CA VAL A 785 9.51 -11.77 -19.11
C VAL A 785 8.10 -11.88 -18.56
N MET A 786 7.33 -10.81 -18.77
CA MET A 786 5.90 -10.77 -18.50
C MET A 786 5.17 -11.35 -19.71
N ILE A 787 4.21 -12.26 -19.46
CA ILE A 787 3.46 -12.92 -20.54
C ILE A 787 1.98 -12.90 -20.21
N TYR A 788 1.21 -12.21 -21.04
CA TYR A 788 -0.23 -12.05 -20.93
C TYR A 788 -0.93 -12.92 -21.98
N GLU A 789 -1.85 -13.78 -21.54
CA GLU A 789 -2.84 -14.38 -22.44
C GLU A 789 -3.92 -13.34 -22.75
N ILE A 790 -4.07 -12.97 -24.02
CA ILE A 790 -4.99 -11.91 -24.45
C ILE A 790 -5.89 -12.36 -25.59
N ASP A 791 -7.13 -11.86 -25.55
CA ASP A 791 -8.18 -12.09 -26.52
C ASP A 791 -8.72 -10.77 -27.07
N PRO A 792 -9.22 -10.75 -28.32
CA PRO A 792 -9.87 -9.56 -28.88
C PRO A 792 -11.10 -9.15 -28.06
N ARG A 793 -11.11 -7.91 -27.58
CA ARG A 793 -12.23 -7.32 -26.82
C ARG A 793 -12.99 -6.24 -27.58
N GLU A 794 -14.10 -5.84 -26.98
CA GLU A 794 -14.90 -4.70 -27.45
C GLU A 794 -14.15 -3.38 -27.23
N GLY A 795 -14.50 -2.37 -28.02
CA GLY A 795 -13.98 -1.01 -27.93
C GLY A 795 -14.46 -0.23 -26.71
N CYS A 796 -14.42 1.09 -26.78
CA CYS A 796 -14.82 1.98 -25.70
C CYS A 796 -16.31 1.81 -25.35
N GLN A 797 -16.62 1.87 -24.05
CA GLN A 797 -17.94 1.59 -23.52
C GLN A 797 -18.37 2.65 -22.49
N ASP A 798 -19.66 2.97 -22.49
CA ASP A 798 -20.33 3.57 -21.34
C ASP A 798 -20.59 2.47 -20.29
N VAL A 799 -19.81 2.51 -19.22
CA VAL A 799 -19.88 1.52 -18.13
C VAL A 799 -20.61 2.07 -16.91
N THR A 800 -21.38 3.15 -17.06
CA THR A 800 -22.15 3.80 -15.99
C THR A 800 -23.14 2.82 -15.34
N ARG A 801 -23.75 1.91 -16.12
CA ARG A 801 -24.64 0.88 -15.56
C ARG A 801 -23.90 -0.13 -14.69
N VAL A 802 -22.65 -0.43 -15.02
CA VAL A 802 -21.81 -1.33 -14.22
C VAL A 802 -21.43 -0.65 -12.91
N LEU A 803 -21.02 0.63 -12.98
CA LEU A 803 -20.80 1.48 -11.81
C LEU A 803 -22.04 1.54 -10.91
N GLN A 804 -23.22 1.80 -11.45
CA GLN A 804 -24.45 1.90 -10.66
C GLN A 804 -24.80 0.60 -9.95
N ARG A 805 -24.60 -0.56 -10.59
CA ARG A 805 -24.78 -1.86 -9.94
C ARG A 805 -23.80 -2.04 -8.78
N GLU A 806 -22.56 -1.60 -8.96
CA GLU A 806 -21.54 -1.67 -7.91
C GLU A 806 -21.85 -0.73 -6.74
N LEU A 807 -22.28 0.49 -7.01
CA LEU A 807 -22.71 1.43 -5.96
C LEU A 807 -23.97 0.96 -5.24
N ALA A 808 -24.94 0.37 -5.96
CA ALA A 808 -26.15 -0.18 -5.35
C ALA A 808 -25.82 -1.32 -4.36
N LYS A 809 -24.91 -2.23 -4.73
CA LYS A 809 -24.41 -3.28 -3.82
C LYS A 809 -23.78 -2.69 -2.55
N ARG A 810 -23.09 -1.55 -2.66
CA ARG A 810 -22.41 -0.87 -1.54
C ARG A 810 -23.34 -0.02 -0.68
N ALA A 811 -24.39 0.56 -1.26
CA ALA A 811 -25.34 1.40 -0.56
C ALA A 811 -26.23 0.59 0.40
N GLU A 812 -26.50 -0.69 0.08
CA GLU A 812 -27.18 -1.61 0.99
C GLU A 812 -26.36 -1.91 2.28
N THR A 813 -25.10 -1.47 2.33
CA THR A 813 -24.13 -1.79 3.40
C THR A 813 -23.79 -0.62 4.34
N MET A 814 -24.35 0.60 4.16
CA MET A 814 -23.71 1.84 4.67
C MET A 814 -24.62 2.88 5.36
N GLU A 815 -25.56 2.48 6.22
CA GLU A 815 -26.21 3.42 7.17
C GLU A 815 -25.57 3.33 8.57
N ILE A 816 -24.62 4.23 8.88
CA ILE A 816 -24.17 4.49 10.27
C ILE A 816 -24.00 6.01 10.48
N PHE A 817 -24.51 6.47 11.62
CA PHE A 817 -24.58 7.85 12.11
C PHE A 817 -23.28 8.33 12.75
N GLU A 818 -22.89 9.58 12.49
CA GLU A 818 -21.85 10.32 13.23
C GLU A 818 -22.35 10.62 14.66
N VAL A 819 -21.56 10.30 15.69
CA VAL A 819 -21.76 10.75 17.08
C VAL A 819 -20.50 11.49 17.51
N GLU A 820 -20.63 12.79 17.79
CA GLU A 820 -19.60 13.60 18.47
C GLU A 820 -19.51 13.19 19.94
N LEU A 821 -18.29 12.94 20.43
CA LEU A 821 -18.00 12.72 21.85
C LEU A 821 -17.25 13.93 22.40
N THR A 822 -17.78 14.52 23.48
CA THR A 822 -17.22 15.68 24.18
C THR A 822 -16.18 15.26 25.22
N GLU A 823 -15.09 16.04 25.31
CA GLU A 823 -14.05 15.97 26.35
C GLU A 823 -14.59 16.42 27.71
N ASP A 824 -15.08 15.51 28.54
CA ASP A 824 -15.31 15.80 29.96
C ASP A 824 -15.21 14.50 30.76
N THR A 825 -14.05 14.26 31.39
CA THR A 825 -13.89 13.66 32.74
C THR A 825 -12.45 13.17 32.96
N LEU A 826 -11.56 14.04 33.43
CA LEU A 826 -10.36 13.65 34.18
C LEU A 826 -10.09 14.74 35.23
N GLU A 827 -10.76 14.67 36.38
CA GLU A 827 -10.45 15.54 37.52
C GLU A 827 -9.18 15.03 38.23
N THR A 828 -8.19 15.92 38.36
CA THR A 828 -6.82 15.64 38.84
C THR A 828 -6.62 15.82 40.35
N GLU A 829 -7.66 16.07 41.14
CA GLU A 829 -7.51 16.55 42.53
C GLU A 829 -7.22 15.45 43.59
N ASP A 830 -7.32 14.16 43.28
CA ASP A 830 -7.08 13.07 44.24
C ASP A 830 -5.67 12.43 44.18
N LEU A 831 -4.77 12.89 43.31
CA LEU A 831 -3.50 12.20 43.02
C LEU A 831 -2.35 12.49 44.01
N ASP A 832 -2.42 13.57 44.78
CA ASP A 832 -1.34 14.02 45.67
C ASP A 832 -1.41 13.42 47.10
N GLN A 833 -2.45 12.67 47.45
CA GLN A 833 -2.64 12.13 48.82
C GLN A 833 -2.17 10.68 49.04
N LEU A 834 -1.50 10.06 48.06
CA LEU A 834 -1.03 8.68 48.14
C LEU A 834 0.41 8.56 48.71
N SER A 835 0.73 9.28 49.78
CA SER A 835 1.93 9.01 50.60
C SER A 835 1.58 8.03 51.72
N TRP A 836 1.52 6.74 51.40
CA TRP A 836 1.46 5.68 52.41
C TRP A 836 2.79 4.92 52.42
N PRO A 837 3.34 4.51 53.59
CA PRO A 837 4.61 3.77 53.66
C PRO A 837 4.62 2.44 52.89
N MET A 838 3.45 1.97 52.46
CA MET A 838 3.25 0.75 51.67
C MET A 838 3.26 1.02 50.14
N PHE A 839 3.29 2.30 49.72
CA PHE A 839 3.29 2.78 48.34
C PHE A 839 4.20 4.01 48.17
N ASP A 840 5.30 4.09 48.93
CA ASP A 840 6.30 5.15 48.78
C ASP A 840 7.21 4.81 47.59
N LEU A 841 6.68 5.08 46.39
CA LEU A 841 7.30 4.80 45.09
C LEU A 841 8.69 5.46 44.93
N ASP A 842 8.94 6.55 45.64
CA ASP A 842 10.24 7.23 45.68
C ASP A 842 11.22 6.51 46.62
N ASN A 843 10.76 5.99 47.76
CA ASN A 843 11.59 5.17 48.64
C ASN A 843 11.96 3.81 48.02
N GLU A 844 11.04 3.14 47.31
CA GLU A 844 11.36 1.89 46.60
C GLU A 844 12.46 2.09 45.56
N TRP A 845 12.41 3.21 44.83
CA TRP A 845 13.46 3.61 43.90
C TRP A 845 14.79 3.92 44.61
N GLN A 846 14.77 4.64 45.74
CA GLN A 846 15.99 4.90 46.53
C GLN A 846 16.59 3.63 47.17
N VAL A 847 15.75 2.67 47.56
CA VAL A 847 16.19 1.36 48.07
C VAL A 847 16.85 0.54 46.96
N TRP A 848 16.31 0.59 45.73
CA TRP A 848 16.94 -0.02 44.56
C TRP A 848 18.26 0.68 44.18
N GLU A 849 18.32 2.02 44.18
CA GLU A 849 19.56 2.79 43.97
C GLU A 849 20.65 2.43 44.98
N LYS A 850 20.28 2.25 46.25
CA LYS A 850 21.21 1.78 47.30
C LYS A 850 21.69 0.35 47.06
N LYS A 851 20.85 -0.55 46.54
CA LYS A 851 21.23 -1.92 46.15
C LYS A 851 22.12 -1.96 44.90
N LYS A 852 21.89 -1.06 43.93
CA LYS A 852 22.74 -0.89 42.73
C LYS A 852 24.19 -0.52 43.10
N LYS A 853 24.40 0.26 44.18
CA LYS A 853 25.72 0.60 44.72
C LYS A 853 26.46 -0.56 45.41
N GLY A 854 25.83 -1.74 45.55
CA GLY A 854 26.43 -2.94 46.15
C GLY A 854 26.99 -3.97 45.15
N LEU A 855 26.98 -3.67 43.84
CA LEU A 855 27.52 -4.54 42.79
C LEU A 855 29.07 -4.39 42.69
N PRO A 856 29.81 -5.41 42.21
CA PRO A 856 31.27 -5.43 42.22
C PRO A 856 31.91 -4.18 41.59
N GLY A 857 32.90 -3.61 42.29
CA GLY A 857 33.49 -2.28 42.02
C GLY A 857 34.10 -2.08 40.63
N ASP A 858 34.44 -3.17 39.92
CA ASP A 858 35.16 -3.14 38.65
C ASP A 858 34.35 -2.51 37.49
N ILE A 859 33.02 -2.43 37.62
CA ILE A 859 32.13 -1.78 36.63
C ILE A 859 31.91 -0.30 36.96
N LEU A 860 31.99 0.08 38.25
CA LEU A 860 31.77 1.46 38.70
C LEU A 860 32.97 2.35 38.35
N GLU A 861 34.21 1.86 38.55
CA GLU A 861 35.44 2.61 38.26
C GLU A 861 35.55 3.00 36.78
N LYS A 862 35.21 2.09 35.85
CA LYS A 862 35.23 2.38 34.41
C LYS A 862 34.15 3.38 33.97
N SER A 863 33.01 3.41 34.67
CA SER A 863 31.94 4.39 34.38
C SER A 863 32.26 5.78 34.94
N GLN A 864 32.97 5.85 36.07
CA GLN A 864 33.41 7.11 36.68
C GLN A 864 34.63 7.71 35.95
N GLU A 865 35.53 6.89 35.40
CA GLU A 865 36.58 7.35 34.47
C GLU A 865 35.97 7.94 33.18
N SER A 866 34.91 7.33 32.65
CA SER A 866 34.22 7.84 31.46
C SER A 866 33.49 9.17 31.72
N PHE A 867 32.94 9.37 32.92
CA PHE A 867 32.33 10.64 33.33
C PHE A 867 33.37 11.74 33.59
N ARG A 868 34.53 11.40 34.17
CA ARG A 868 35.64 12.35 34.35
C ARG A 868 36.23 12.80 33.02
N MET A 869 36.37 11.90 32.04
CA MET A 869 36.80 12.26 30.69
C MET A 869 35.83 13.21 29.98
N VAL A 870 34.51 13.08 30.21
CA VAL A 870 33.53 13.98 29.60
C VAL A 870 33.46 15.33 30.32
N GLU A 871 33.68 15.39 31.64
CA GLU A 871 33.81 16.67 32.37
C GLU A 871 35.14 17.40 32.07
N GLU A 872 36.25 16.69 31.84
CA GLU A 872 37.52 17.27 31.38
C GLU A 872 37.41 17.77 29.93
N VAL A 873 36.74 17.04 29.02
CA VAL A 873 36.51 17.48 27.63
C VAL A 873 35.55 18.68 27.54
N LEU A 874 34.59 18.82 28.46
CA LEU A 874 33.67 19.95 28.49
C LEU A 874 34.20 21.19 29.24
N SER A 875 35.37 21.11 29.86
CA SER A 875 36.00 22.23 30.59
C SER A 875 37.27 22.79 29.95
N GLU A 876 37.80 22.15 28.90
CA GLU A 876 38.96 22.65 28.13
C GLU A 876 38.63 23.24 26.74
N GLU A 877 37.35 23.34 26.33
CA GLU A 877 36.95 24.12 25.12
C GLU A 877 36.67 25.60 25.42
N SER A 878 37.57 26.25 26.17
CA SER A 878 37.70 27.70 26.15
C SER A 878 39.14 28.08 26.47
N GLU A 879 39.78 28.68 25.47
CA GLU A 879 41.12 29.31 25.47
C GLU A 879 42.27 28.38 24.99
N ASP A 880 42.91 28.88 23.93
CA ASP A 880 44.19 28.48 23.34
C ASP A 880 44.19 27.33 22.31
N ASP A 881 44.10 27.71 21.02
CA ASP A 881 45.14 27.41 20.01
C ASP A 881 44.80 28.08 18.65
N GLU A 882 45.35 29.28 18.43
CA GLU A 882 45.56 29.87 17.10
C GLU A 882 46.89 29.34 16.53
N GLU A 883 46.86 28.62 15.40
CA GLU A 883 47.91 28.40 14.37
C GLU A 883 47.59 27.05 13.67
N GLU A 884 47.47 26.83 12.36
CA GLU A 884 47.63 27.52 11.08
C GLU A 884 46.45 27.08 10.20
N ILE A 885 45.59 28.00 9.74
CA ILE A 885 44.61 27.72 8.67
C ILE A 885 45.04 28.54 7.45
N ASP A 886 45.24 27.84 6.35
CA ASP A 886 45.64 28.40 5.07
C ASP A 886 44.60 29.38 4.49
N GLU A 887 45.02 30.13 3.48
CA GLU A 887 44.28 31.23 2.87
C GLU A 887 42.99 30.76 2.15
N GLU A 888 42.84 29.45 1.92
CA GLU A 888 41.73 28.82 1.22
C GLU A 888 40.63 28.37 2.23
N GLY A 889 41.02 27.80 3.37
CA GLY A 889 40.10 27.50 4.48
C GLY A 889 39.50 28.74 5.15
N ARG A 890 40.22 29.88 5.09
CA ARG A 890 39.70 31.17 5.59
C ARG A 890 38.59 31.74 4.71
N LYS A 891 38.57 31.43 3.41
CA LYS A 891 37.51 31.85 2.48
C LYS A 891 36.24 31.02 2.63
N GLU A 892 36.34 29.70 2.82
CA GLU A 892 35.16 28.84 3.04
C GLU A 892 34.45 29.17 4.36
N MET A 893 35.22 29.44 5.43
CA MET A 893 34.66 29.86 6.72
C MET A 893 33.97 31.22 6.68
N ASP A 894 34.48 32.17 5.88
CA ASP A 894 33.85 33.48 5.68
C ASP A 894 32.58 33.40 4.79
N GLU A 895 32.52 32.45 3.85
CA GLU A 895 31.30 32.17 3.07
C GLU A 895 30.22 31.47 3.93
N LEU A 896 30.61 30.52 4.79
CA LEU A 896 29.71 29.86 5.74
C LEU A 896 29.14 30.85 6.77
N ARG A 897 29.97 31.76 7.30
CA ARG A 897 29.50 32.81 8.23
C ARG A 897 28.58 33.83 7.55
N LYS A 898 28.77 34.12 6.26
CA LYS A 898 27.83 34.96 5.48
C LYS A 898 26.48 34.25 5.28
N SER A 899 26.50 32.97 4.95
CA SER A 899 25.31 32.13 4.81
C SER A 899 24.50 32.04 6.12
N GLU A 900 25.15 31.85 7.27
CA GLU A 900 24.47 31.84 8.58
C GLU A 900 23.88 33.21 8.95
N MET A 901 24.57 34.31 8.63
CA MET A 901 24.04 35.65 8.87
C MET A 901 22.83 35.96 7.98
N GLU A 902 22.81 35.48 6.75
CA GLU A 902 21.72 35.70 5.80
C GLU A 902 20.48 34.87 6.18
N THR A 903 20.69 33.64 6.68
CA THR A 903 19.65 32.78 7.25
C THR A 903 19.01 33.41 8.50
N LYS A 904 19.83 33.92 9.44
CA LYS A 904 19.32 34.66 10.61
C LYS A 904 18.59 35.96 10.25
N ARG A 905 18.96 36.59 9.14
CA ARG A 905 18.29 37.81 8.66
C ARG A 905 16.92 37.51 8.06
N LEU A 906 16.77 36.36 7.39
CA LEU A 906 15.49 35.87 6.86
C LEU A 906 14.55 35.40 7.98
N GLU A 907 15.07 34.73 9.01
CA GLU A 907 14.29 34.33 10.19
C GLU A 907 13.75 35.53 10.97
N ASN A 908 14.55 36.60 11.12
CA ASN A 908 14.09 37.84 11.74
C ASN A 908 13.05 38.58 10.86
N LEU A 909 13.19 38.53 9.52
CA LEU A 909 12.18 39.11 8.62
C LEU A 909 10.85 38.35 8.66
N GLN A 910 10.87 37.02 8.82
CA GLN A 910 9.65 36.22 9.01
C GLN A 910 8.96 36.54 10.33
N LYS A 911 9.73 36.85 11.38
CA LYS A 911 9.21 37.25 12.69
C LYS A 911 8.59 38.65 12.66
N ASP A 912 9.20 39.58 11.93
CA ASP A 912 8.64 40.93 11.72
C ASP A 912 7.38 40.91 10.85
N ILE A 913 7.22 39.92 9.94
CA ILE A 913 6.01 39.73 9.13
C ILE A 913 4.87 39.11 9.95
N SER A 914 5.17 38.20 10.89
CA SER A 914 4.16 37.63 11.79
C SER A 914 3.59 38.64 12.79
N ASP A 915 4.37 39.66 13.17
CA ASP A 915 3.95 40.70 14.12
C ASP A 915 3.09 41.81 13.48
N ILE A 916 2.91 41.80 12.15
CA ILE A 916 2.02 42.74 11.42
C ILE A 916 0.61 42.14 11.20
N GLY A 917 0.40 40.85 11.49
CA GLY A 917 -0.86 40.13 11.23
C GLY A 917 -1.94 40.25 12.31
N GLY A 918 -1.76 41.07 13.34
CA GLY A 918 -2.71 41.21 14.46
C GLY A 918 -3.37 42.60 14.52
N MET A 919 -4.36 42.87 13.66
CA MET A 919 -5.30 43.99 13.83
C MET A 919 -6.73 43.56 13.45
N ASP A 920 -7.68 43.94 14.32
CA ASP A 920 -9.08 43.50 14.39
C ASP A 920 -9.95 43.84 13.15
N GLU A 921 -10.92 42.96 12.89
CA GLU A 921 -11.82 42.91 11.73
C GLU A 921 -13.06 43.84 11.79
N GLU A 922 -13.04 44.94 12.56
CA GLU A 922 -14.23 45.80 12.74
C GLU A 922 -14.14 47.27 12.26
N GLU A 923 -13.09 47.71 11.56
CA GLU A 923 -12.98 49.12 11.11
C GLU A 923 -12.75 49.37 9.59
N LEU A 924 -12.96 48.39 8.70
CA LEU A 924 -12.78 48.59 7.24
C LEU A 924 -14.08 48.59 6.43
N SER A 925 -15.14 49.21 6.97
CA SER A 925 -16.37 49.53 6.24
C SER A 925 -16.62 51.03 6.09
N SER A 926 -15.61 51.83 5.77
CA SER A 926 -15.84 53.11 5.08
C SER A 926 -14.58 53.61 4.38
N VAL A 927 -14.65 53.73 3.05
CA VAL A 927 -14.29 54.93 2.27
C VAL A 927 -14.08 54.49 0.81
N SER A 928 -14.88 55.13 -0.04
CA SER A 928 -15.01 54.91 -1.47
C SER A 928 -14.04 55.82 -2.24
N THR A 929 -13.73 55.42 -3.48
CA THR A 929 -13.29 56.23 -4.64
C THR A 929 -11.93 56.95 -4.61
N ALA A 930 -10.98 56.48 -5.44
CA ALA A 930 -10.16 57.30 -6.35
C ALA A 930 -9.38 56.44 -7.38
N GLN A 931 -9.22 57.00 -8.59
CA GLN A 931 -8.63 56.43 -9.81
C GLN A 931 -7.09 56.28 -9.80
N PRO A 932 -6.47 55.57 -10.79
CA PRO A 932 -5.06 55.23 -10.79
C PRO A 932 -4.20 56.22 -11.60
N GLU A 933 -3.06 56.65 -11.06
CA GLU A 933 -1.94 57.17 -11.86
C GLU A 933 -0.57 56.72 -11.30
N LYS A 934 0.17 56.03 -12.19
CA LYS A 934 1.62 56.06 -12.46
C LYS A 934 2.59 56.51 -11.35
N ASP A 935 3.53 55.63 -10.99
CA ASP A 935 4.92 55.69 -11.51
C ASP A 935 5.77 54.51 -11.00
N VAL A 936 6.60 53.98 -11.89
CA VAL A 936 7.63 52.93 -11.71
C VAL A 936 8.98 53.66 -11.60
N PRO A 937 9.96 53.24 -10.76
CA PRO A 937 10.94 52.26 -11.22
C PRO A 937 11.48 51.28 -10.17
N ASP A 938 11.36 50.00 -10.52
CA ASP A 938 12.46 49.03 -10.67
C ASP A 938 13.78 49.33 -9.94
N ARG A 939 14.16 48.43 -9.01
CA ARG A 939 15.53 47.88 -8.95
C ARG A 939 15.68 46.71 -7.97
N ARG A 940 15.92 45.55 -8.58
CA ARG A 940 16.58 44.32 -8.11
C ARG A 940 15.82 43.41 -7.16
#